data_AF-A0A2D8REW0-F1
#
_entry.id   AF-A0A2D8REW0-F1
#
_cell.length_a   1.000
_cell.length_b   1.000
_cell.length_c   1.000
_cell.angle_alpha   90.00
_cell.angle_beta   90.00
_cell.angle_gamma   90.00
#
_symmetry.space_group_name_H-M   'P 1'
#
loop_
_entity.id
_entity.type
_entity.pdbx_description
1 polymer ?
#
loop_
_entity_poly.entity_id
_entity_poly.type
_entity_poly.pdbx_seq_one_letter_code
_entity_poly.pdbx_strand_id
1 'polypeptide(L)'
;MASDPSRTDQADSNQRKFRSFRDVRSALLSLVLPLLMVACGGDYSGNSTQAELSALSCAGNSSFLPAAATNVAGQGHYVKQCQSCHGASGDGSPSGPSLVGCTSCGDIDTLTNRIATTMPTADVTQCDVDCARETADYILTAFKQNATFADASCAIEGIEVMSPEKTLYKASLNLAGAALDRDDVEFFAQGGDSSIDEVLDVVMDSPLFYERLKEIYNDRLHQDKYLDGTSALQLIDDAEFPANDWYEHVADDSVAGPERDLRDFLRARTNQAIAQEALELISHVVRTRRPFTEILTADYTVVNAYSARVYGYDPDALGFATIDTVIDKPFKTFDQLPPALQAYARYDRTDFREVRVSIQGGSKAGTAIPHAGILTMPMFLNRFPTTNTNLNRHRSRMVFEIFLDTDILQIPGSREAAAVDESSASPTLTNPDCVVCHKVMDPVASLFQNWDERGRYSLRRLSRTPWPADMYYRGINGKIMPLETHVDNSVQWLGAELVKDARFARSTVKTLYEGLTGQKALYPPSELFGADSVERAAYTAQRAFLGAVERELINSNWDIKTAIKEIVKGPYFRAESISSNEAIHATAGTARLLTPEMLDRKIEAVTGRTWKESWQGRSKLHKLESGGYNALYGGMDSDDVTTRITQPNGLMAAVQERMASEVACQSIGRDFYRAQQDRFLFPLVTKDQAPVDKNGNSDSAGEAAIRANLVHLHWKLYGDTVSSNSPEVNETYAVFLRAFQSGNDLIAADPKNWSLKRLYSSCAIQKDPITDATLADADKIYLDERYVMRSWQTVLNYMFSDYQFLYE
;
A
#
# COMPACT_ATOMS: atom_id res chain seq x y z
N MET A 1 58.47 -46.34 -14.27
CA MET A 1 57.58 -47.19 -13.44
C MET A 1 56.19 -46.60 -13.52
N ALA A 2 55.19 -47.46 -13.63
CA ALA A 2 53.94 -47.28 -14.38
C ALA A 2 53.18 -45.96 -14.18
N SER A 3 52.67 -45.47 -15.31
CA SER A 3 51.91 -44.26 -15.55
C SER A 3 50.42 -44.55 -15.78
N ASP A 4 49.60 -43.55 -15.46
CA ASP A 4 48.34 -43.15 -16.12
C ASP A 4 46.98 -43.63 -15.51
N PRO A 5 45.84 -42.91 -15.70
CA PRO A 5 45.49 -41.67 -14.97
C PRO A 5 43.98 -41.49 -14.61
N SER A 6 43.69 -40.37 -13.91
CA SER A 6 42.44 -39.55 -14.01
C SER A 6 41.14 -40.13 -13.39
N ARG A 7 40.11 -39.38 -12.93
CA ARG A 7 39.80 -37.95 -12.78
C ARG A 7 38.55 -37.85 -11.87
N THR A 8 38.56 -36.87 -10.96
CA THR A 8 37.45 -35.99 -10.50
C THR A 8 36.04 -36.51 -10.17
N ASP A 9 35.68 -36.22 -8.90
CA ASP A 9 34.45 -35.61 -8.35
C ASP A 9 33.13 -36.38 -8.30
N GLN A 10 32.67 -36.59 -7.05
CA GLN A 10 31.35 -37.08 -6.70
C GLN A 10 30.78 -36.22 -5.55
N ALA A 11 29.93 -35.27 -5.93
CA ALA A 11 28.94 -34.63 -5.06
C ALA A 11 27.64 -34.57 -5.87
N ASP A 12 26.67 -35.42 -5.52
CA ASP A 12 25.23 -35.12 -5.46
C ASP A 12 24.40 -36.40 -5.40
N SER A 13 23.65 -36.54 -4.31
CA SER A 13 22.55 -37.47 -4.19
C SER A 13 21.30 -36.69 -3.78
N ASN A 14 20.41 -36.43 -4.72
CA ASN A 14 18.97 -36.74 -4.65
C ASN A 14 18.18 -35.94 -5.69
N GLN A 15 18.29 -36.36 -6.95
CA GLN A 15 17.23 -36.18 -7.94
C GLN A 15 16.95 -37.53 -8.61
N ARG A 16 15.82 -38.14 -8.25
CA ARG A 16 15.19 -39.20 -9.07
C ARG A 16 13.67 -39.01 -9.02
N LYS A 17 13.13 -38.44 -10.10
CA LYS A 17 12.14 -39.08 -11.00
C LYS A 17 11.42 -38.00 -11.80
N PHE A 18 12.01 -37.61 -12.93
CA PHE A 18 11.28 -36.99 -14.04
C PHE A 18 11.91 -37.46 -15.36
N ARG A 19 11.09 -38.16 -16.16
CA ARG A 19 11.16 -38.46 -17.61
C ARG A 19 10.24 -39.67 -17.81
N SER A 20 9.36 -39.76 -18.80
CA SER A 20 9.27 -39.10 -20.10
C SER A 20 7.92 -39.51 -20.72
N PHE A 21 7.30 -38.66 -21.55
CA PHE A 21 7.10 -38.91 -22.98
C PHE A 21 5.98 -38.03 -23.55
N ARG A 22 6.30 -37.45 -24.71
CA ARG A 22 5.49 -36.61 -25.59
C ARG A 22 4.91 -37.49 -26.71
N ASP A 23 3.85 -37.01 -27.34
CA ASP A 23 3.23 -37.44 -28.60
C ASP A 23 2.11 -38.50 -28.55
N VAL A 24 0.87 -38.09 -28.87
CA VAL A 24 0.14 -38.44 -30.11
C VAL A 24 -1.16 -37.59 -30.20
N ARG A 25 -1.39 -37.02 -31.38
CA ARG A 25 -2.57 -36.24 -31.78
C ARG A 25 -3.78 -37.11 -32.14
N SER A 26 -4.96 -36.49 -32.03
CA SER A 26 -6.16 -36.65 -32.86
C SER A 26 -7.20 -37.74 -32.56
N ALA A 27 -8.44 -37.26 -32.35
CA ALA A 27 -9.72 -37.67 -32.98
C ALA A 27 -10.82 -38.28 -32.08
N LEU A 28 -12.04 -37.73 -32.26
CA LEU A 28 -13.40 -38.24 -31.95
C LEU A 28 -13.81 -38.22 -30.47
N LEU A 29 -14.56 -37.23 -29.94
CA LEU A 29 -15.97 -36.86 -30.19
C LEU A 29 -16.95 -38.06 -30.22
N SER A 30 -17.69 -38.29 -29.12
CA SER A 30 -19.16 -38.11 -29.08
C SER A 30 -19.84 -38.66 -27.81
N LEU A 31 -20.76 -37.84 -27.29
CA LEU A 31 -22.11 -38.17 -26.76
C LEU A 31 -22.36 -38.47 -25.27
N VAL A 32 -23.44 -37.81 -24.81
CA VAL A 32 -24.33 -37.98 -23.62
C VAL A 32 -23.92 -37.16 -22.38
N LEU A 33 -24.40 -35.93 -22.11
CA LEU A 33 -25.75 -35.32 -21.82
C LEU A 33 -25.67 -34.61 -20.42
N PRO A 34 -26.63 -33.75 -19.98
CA PRO A 34 -26.36 -32.35 -19.63
C PRO A 34 -26.86 -31.95 -18.21
N LEU A 35 -26.74 -30.64 -17.92
CA LEU A 35 -27.50 -29.76 -17.00
C LEU A 35 -26.64 -28.99 -15.99
N LEU A 36 -26.95 -27.68 -15.94
CA LEU A 36 -26.63 -26.67 -14.92
C LEU A 36 -25.22 -26.07 -14.96
N MET A 37 -25.11 -24.91 -15.61
CA MET A 37 -24.68 -23.63 -15.01
C MET A 37 -24.77 -22.53 -16.08
N VAL A 38 -25.77 -21.66 -15.95
CA VAL A 38 -25.84 -20.36 -16.63
C VAL A 38 -25.64 -19.32 -15.55
N ALA A 39 -24.51 -18.60 -15.58
CA ALA A 39 -24.38 -17.23 -15.08
C ALA A 39 -23.01 -16.65 -15.49
N CYS A 40 -23.07 -15.70 -16.43
CA CYS A 40 -22.15 -14.57 -16.66
C CYS A 40 -20.66 -14.85 -16.99
N GLY A 41 -20.43 -15.32 -18.21
CA GLY A 41 -19.24 -14.96 -19.01
C GLY A 41 -19.74 -14.39 -20.34
N GLY A 42 -19.65 -13.08 -20.53
CA GLY A 42 -20.11 -12.40 -21.74
C GLY A 42 -18.98 -12.27 -22.76
N ASP A 43 -18.94 -13.20 -23.71
CA ASP A 43 -18.24 -13.03 -24.99
C ASP A 43 -19.00 -11.97 -25.83
N TYR A 44 -18.30 -10.90 -26.19
CA TYR A 44 -18.82 -9.82 -27.02
C TYR A 44 -18.79 -10.26 -28.50
N SER A 45 -19.95 -10.65 -29.04
CA SER A 45 -20.14 -10.77 -30.49
C SER A 45 -20.76 -9.46 -31.01
N GLY A 46 -20.00 -8.78 -31.86
CA GLY A 46 -20.35 -7.45 -32.34
C GLY A 46 -21.64 -7.40 -33.16
N ASN A 47 -22.54 -6.49 -32.76
CA ASN A 47 -23.30 -5.63 -33.66
C ASN A 47 -24.03 -4.56 -32.82
N SER A 48 -23.40 -3.42 -32.52
CA SER A 48 -24.08 -2.29 -31.90
C SER A 48 -24.71 -1.40 -32.97
N THR A 49 -26.05 -1.40 -32.99
CA THR A 49 -26.85 -0.44 -33.76
C THR A 49 -26.74 0.96 -33.14
N GLN A 50 -26.77 1.98 -34.00
CA GLN A 50 -26.54 3.43 -33.80
C GLN A 50 -27.32 4.17 -32.68
N ALA A 51 -27.91 3.49 -31.68
CA ALA A 51 -28.71 4.10 -30.62
C ALA A 51 -27.91 4.51 -29.36
N GLU A 52 -26.66 4.09 -29.18
CA GLU A 52 -25.82 4.46 -28.02
C GLU A 52 -24.99 5.74 -28.22
N LEU A 53 -25.04 6.35 -29.41
CA LEU A 53 -24.24 7.55 -29.76
C LEU A 53 -24.78 8.87 -29.16
N SER A 54 -25.82 8.82 -28.33
CA SER A 54 -26.35 9.99 -27.62
C SER A 54 -25.72 10.21 -26.23
N ALA A 55 -24.86 9.29 -25.78
CA ALA A 55 -24.07 9.39 -24.54
C ALA A 55 -22.80 10.28 -24.67
N LEU A 56 -22.51 10.83 -25.86
CA LEU A 56 -21.34 11.68 -26.12
C LEU A 56 -21.54 13.17 -25.77
N SER A 57 -22.55 13.58 -25.00
CA SER A 57 -22.70 15.00 -24.63
C SER A 57 -21.53 15.56 -23.82
N CYS A 58 -20.75 14.72 -23.13
CA CYS A 58 -19.53 15.13 -22.42
C CYS A 58 -18.25 15.09 -23.29
N ALA A 59 -18.21 14.29 -24.35
CA ALA A 59 -17.16 14.35 -25.37
C ALA A 59 -17.50 15.35 -26.50
N GLY A 60 -18.68 15.98 -26.42
CA GLY A 60 -19.29 16.78 -27.49
C GLY A 60 -19.11 18.29 -27.36
N ASN A 61 -18.38 18.79 -26.36
CA ASN A 61 -17.96 20.19 -26.31
C ASN A 61 -16.44 20.40 -26.44
N SER A 62 -15.69 19.36 -26.78
CA SER A 62 -14.59 19.53 -27.73
C SER A 62 -15.18 19.76 -29.12
N SER A 63 -15.87 20.90 -29.29
CA SER A 63 -15.72 21.57 -30.57
C SER A 63 -14.21 21.72 -30.72
N PHE A 64 -13.60 20.93 -31.63
CA PHE A 64 -12.32 21.30 -32.20
C PHE A 64 -12.45 22.80 -32.43
N LEU A 65 -11.68 23.59 -31.67
CA LEU A 65 -11.57 25.00 -31.97
C LEU A 65 -11.38 25.06 -33.49
N PRO A 66 -12.17 25.87 -34.21
CA PRO A 66 -12.01 25.94 -35.65
C PRO A 66 -10.51 26.08 -35.92
N ALA A 67 -9.98 25.36 -36.91
CA ALA A 67 -8.56 25.26 -37.25
C ALA A 67 -7.82 26.62 -37.37
N ALA A 68 -8.55 27.73 -37.27
CA ALA A 68 -8.10 29.10 -37.12
C ALA A 68 -7.50 29.48 -35.75
N ALA A 69 -7.64 28.69 -34.67
CA ALA A 69 -7.13 29.05 -33.33
C ALA A 69 -5.88 28.29 -32.86
N THR A 70 -5.45 27.24 -33.56
CA THR A 70 -4.27 26.45 -33.20
C THR A 70 -3.04 26.85 -34.03
N ASN A 71 -1.88 26.93 -33.40
CA ASN A 71 -0.62 27.21 -34.08
C ASN A 71 -0.24 26.05 -35.02
N VAL A 72 -0.45 26.24 -36.33
CA VAL A 72 -0.23 25.19 -37.34
C VAL A 72 1.24 24.77 -37.44
N ALA A 73 2.16 25.71 -37.30
CA ALA A 73 3.60 25.40 -37.29
C ALA A 73 3.95 24.57 -36.05
N GLY A 74 3.47 24.99 -34.88
CA GLY A 74 3.57 24.25 -33.62
C GLY A 74 2.99 22.84 -33.69
N GLN A 75 1.83 22.66 -34.33
CA GLN A 75 1.25 21.34 -34.57
C GLN A 75 2.15 20.46 -35.44
N GLY A 76 2.74 21.02 -36.50
CA GLY A 76 3.70 20.31 -37.35
C GLY A 76 4.95 19.86 -36.59
N HIS A 77 5.50 20.74 -35.74
CA HIS A 77 6.62 20.41 -34.85
C HIS A 77 6.24 19.29 -33.87
N TYR A 78 5.05 19.39 -33.26
CA TYR A 78 4.53 18.40 -32.33
C TYR A 78 4.40 17.01 -32.96
N VAL A 79 3.74 16.89 -34.12
CA VAL A 79 3.56 15.62 -34.83
C VAL A 79 4.92 14.98 -35.18
N LYS A 80 5.89 15.81 -35.55
CA LYS A 80 7.22 15.33 -35.97
C LYS A 80 8.10 14.89 -34.81
N GLN A 81 8.04 15.59 -33.67
CA GLN A 81 9.06 15.48 -32.62
C GLN A 81 8.52 15.07 -31.24
N CYS A 82 7.23 15.24 -30.97
CA CYS A 82 6.64 15.09 -29.64
C CYS A 82 5.60 13.97 -29.58
N GLN A 83 4.84 13.76 -30.66
CA GLN A 83 3.70 12.84 -30.72
C GLN A 83 4.08 11.40 -30.31
N SER A 84 5.25 10.90 -30.68
CA SER A 84 5.67 9.52 -30.34
C SER A 84 5.78 9.28 -28.83
N CYS A 85 6.01 10.33 -28.04
CA CYS A 85 6.11 10.26 -26.58
C CYS A 85 4.85 10.78 -25.89
N HIS A 86 4.16 11.76 -26.48
CA HIS A 86 3.03 12.45 -25.84
C HIS A 86 1.67 12.05 -26.42
N GLY A 87 1.63 11.17 -27.43
CA GLY A 87 0.41 10.74 -28.11
C GLY A 87 -0.12 11.79 -29.09
N ALA A 88 -0.84 11.35 -30.12
CA ALA A 88 -1.45 12.27 -31.10
C ALA A 88 -2.47 13.23 -30.46
N SER A 89 -3.15 12.76 -29.41
CA SER A 89 -4.16 13.53 -28.68
C SER A 89 -3.62 14.15 -27.39
N GLY A 90 -2.31 14.12 -27.17
CA GLY A 90 -1.69 14.62 -25.94
C GLY A 90 -1.96 13.73 -24.72
N ASP A 91 -2.55 12.56 -24.89
CA ASP A 91 -2.90 11.61 -23.84
C ASP A 91 -1.67 11.02 -23.13
N GLY A 92 -0.49 11.16 -23.72
CA GLY A 92 0.76 10.62 -23.23
C GLY A 92 1.03 9.23 -23.78
N SER A 93 2.23 8.74 -23.54
CA SER A 93 2.60 7.34 -23.77
C SER A 93 3.39 6.83 -22.56
N PRO A 94 3.74 5.55 -22.50
CA PRO A 94 4.67 5.08 -21.48
C PRO A 94 6.04 5.81 -21.50
N SER A 95 6.36 6.46 -22.60
CA SER A 95 7.65 7.15 -22.85
C SER A 95 7.59 8.66 -22.61
N GLY A 96 6.40 9.24 -22.50
CA GLY A 96 6.22 10.68 -22.27
C GLY A 96 4.91 10.97 -21.55
N PRO A 97 4.92 11.92 -20.60
CA PRO A 97 3.74 12.20 -19.79
C PRO A 97 2.57 12.72 -20.63
N SER A 98 1.36 12.52 -20.12
CA SER A 98 0.17 13.18 -20.67
C SER A 98 0.34 14.70 -20.66
N LEU A 99 0.00 15.32 -21.79
CA LEU A 99 -0.14 16.76 -21.94
C LEU A 99 -1.58 17.23 -21.65
N VAL A 100 -2.54 16.31 -21.64
CA VAL A 100 -3.91 16.58 -21.17
C VAL A 100 -3.88 16.93 -19.69
N GLY A 101 -4.40 18.11 -19.33
CA GLY A 101 -4.37 18.58 -17.94
C GLY A 101 -2.97 18.78 -17.38
N CYS A 102 -1.99 19.06 -18.24
CA CYS A 102 -0.59 19.22 -17.88
C CYS A 102 -0.37 20.35 -16.86
N THR A 103 -0.27 19.99 -15.59
CA THR A 103 0.06 20.88 -14.47
C THR A 103 1.41 21.57 -14.65
N SER A 104 2.35 20.84 -15.26
CA SER A 104 3.72 21.25 -15.49
C SER A 104 3.96 22.14 -16.70
N CYS A 105 2.90 22.40 -17.48
CA CYS A 105 2.99 23.20 -18.70
C CYS A 105 2.95 24.70 -18.40
N GLY A 106 2.63 25.14 -17.17
CA GLY A 106 2.77 26.53 -16.76
C GLY A 106 2.15 27.54 -17.73
N ASP A 107 2.79 28.68 -17.90
CA ASP A 107 2.49 29.63 -18.98
C ASP A 107 3.36 29.36 -20.23
N ILE A 108 3.09 30.12 -21.30
CA ILE A 108 3.77 29.97 -22.60
C ILE A 108 5.29 30.10 -22.47
N ASP A 109 5.78 31.04 -21.67
CA ASP A 109 7.22 31.29 -21.53
C ASP A 109 7.91 30.16 -20.76
N THR A 110 7.25 29.66 -19.71
CA THR A 110 7.73 28.52 -18.92
C THR A 110 7.83 27.27 -19.78
N LEU A 111 6.78 26.95 -20.56
CA LEU A 111 6.78 25.78 -21.43
C LEU A 111 7.77 25.91 -22.58
N THR A 112 7.88 27.09 -23.20
CA THR A 112 8.85 27.37 -24.26
C THR A 112 10.26 27.08 -23.77
N ASN A 113 10.64 27.65 -22.63
CA ASN A 113 11.96 27.43 -22.04
C ASN A 113 12.21 25.95 -21.73
N ARG A 114 11.21 25.25 -21.22
CA ARG A 114 11.31 23.82 -20.94
C ARG A 114 11.52 23.01 -22.22
N ILE A 115 10.73 23.25 -23.26
CA ILE A 115 10.87 22.54 -24.54
C ILE A 115 12.27 22.80 -25.10
N ALA A 116 12.68 24.07 -25.23
CA ALA A 116 13.98 24.45 -25.80
C ALA A 116 15.20 23.87 -25.06
N THR A 117 15.07 23.55 -23.76
CA THR A 117 16.19 23.09 -22.93
C THR A 117 16.18 21.60 -22.64
N THR A 118 15.05 20.92 -22.82
CA THR A 118 14.88 19.51 -22.41
C THR A 118 14.27 18.61 -23.48
N MET A 119 13.75 19.17 -24.57
CA MET A 119 13.05 18.43 -25.62
C MET A 119 13.55 18.83 -27.03
N PRO A 120 13.55 17.89 -27.99
CA PRO A 120 13.26 16.46 -27.85
C PRO A 120 14.30 15.74 -26.98
N THR A 121 13.88 14.75 -26.18
CA THR A 121 14.75 14.04 -25.21
C THR A 121 15.99 13.39 -25.84
N ALA A 122 15.92 13.06 -27.14
CA ALA A 122 17.03 12.48 -27.89
C ALA A 122 18.12 13.51 -28.25
N ASP A 123 17.73 14.77 -28.51
CA ASP A 123 18.58 15.87 -28.96
C ASP A 123 17.81 17.22 -28.91
N VAL A 124 18.08 18.03 -27.88
CA VAL A 124 17.44 19.34 -27.68
C VAL A 124 17.80 20.36 -28.75
N THR A 125 18.87 20.14 -29.53
CA THR A 125 19.26 21.07 -30.60
C THR A 125 18.35 21.00 -31.82
N GLN A 126 17.45 20.01 -31.89
CA GLN A 126 16.50 19.83 -32.99
C GLN A 126 15.27 20.74 -32.91
N CYS A 127 15.07 21.44 -31.80
CA CYS A 127 14.00 22.42 -31.63
C CYS A 127 14.60 23.67 -30.98
N ASP A 128 14.83 24.70 -31.81
CA ASP A 128 15.29 26.00 -31.32
C ASP A 128 14.18 26.74 -30.54
N VAL A 129 14.47 27.95 -30.07
CA VAL A 129 13.54 28.72 -29.23
C VAL A 129 12.23 29.06 -29.96
N ASP A 130 12.27 29.29 -31.28
CA ASP A 130 11.07 29.58 -32.06
C ASP A 130 10.22 28.31 -32.26
N CYS A 131 10.85 27.19 -32.63
CA CYS A 131 10.21 25.87 -32.63
C CYS A 131 9.57 25.55 -31.28
N ALA A 132 10.28 25.81 -30.18
CA ALA A 132 9.83 25.54 -28.83
C ALA A 132 8.63 26.41 -28.46
N ARG A 133 8.63 27.69 -28.84
CA ARG A 133 7.53 28.61 -28.57
C ARG A 133 6.27 28.24 -29.36
N GLU A 134 6.42 27.93 -30.64
CA GLU A 134 5.29 27.51 -31.49
C GLU A 134 4.69 26.19 -31.01
N THR A 135 5.54 25.24 -30.63
CA THR A 135 5.10 23.95 -30.04
C THR A 135 4.42 24.16 -28.69
N ALA A 136 4.96 25.04 -27.84
CA ALA A 136 4.36 25.37 -26.55
C ALA A 136 2.96 25.98 -26.71
N ASP A 137 2.79 26.92 -27.66
CA ASP A 137 1.52 27.56 -27.97
C ASP A 137 0.47 26.55 -28.46
N TYR A 138 0.89 25.62 -29.33
CA TYR A 138 0.05 24.49 -29.73
C TYR A 138 -0.36 23.62 -28.53
N ILE A 139 0.58 23.20 -27.67
CA ILE A 139 0.30 22.34 -26.52
C ILE A 139 -0.67 23.01 -25.53
N LEU A 140 -0.46 24.29 -25.22
CA LEU A 140 -1.31 25.03 -24.30
C LEU A 140 -2.73 25.23 -24.86
N THR A 141 -2.85 25.40 -26.18
CA THR A 141 -4.15 25.57 -26.83
C THR A 141 -4.88 24.24 -27.02
N ALA A 142 -4.16 23.20 -27.47
CA ALA A 142 -4.75 21.91 -27.84
C ALA A 142 -5.01 20.98 -26.64
N PHE A 143 -4.19 21.04 -25.59
CA PHE A 143 -4.21 20.04 -24.51
C PHE A 143 -4.44 20.62 -23.11
N LYS A 144 -4.07 21.88 -22.84
CA LYS A 144 -4.26 22.50 -21.52
C LYS A 144 -5.67 23.06 -21.30
N GLN A 145 -6.33 23.59 -22.34
CA GLN A 145 -7.67 24.19 -22.19
C GLN A 145 -8.81 23.18 -21.99
N ASN A 146 -8.60 21.90 -22.31
CA ASN A 146 -9.60 20.81 -22.17
C ASN A 146 -9.59 20.14 -20.78
N ALA A 147 -9.02 20.79 -19.76
CA ALA A 147 -8.88 20.24 -18.41
C ALA A 147 -9.20 21.29 -17.34
N THR A 148 -10.33 21.97 -17.51
CA THR A 148 -10.92 22.82 -16.47
C THR A 148 -11.64 21.99 -15.42
N PHE A 149 -11.94 22.59 -14.27
CA PHE A 149 -12.78 21.97 -13.23
C PHE A 149 -14.17 21.55 -13.77
N ALA A 150 -14.66 22.22 -14.84
CA ALA A 150 -15.88 21.85 -15.53
C ALA A 150 -15.75 20.51 -16.29
N ASP A 151 -14.58 20.21 -16.87
CA ASP A 151 -14.31 18.94 -17.54
C ASP A 151 -14.22 17.78 -16.53
N ALA A 152 -13.67 18.04 -15.34
CA ALA A 152 -13.69 17.10 -14.21
C ALA A 152 -15.12 16.84 -13.68
N SER A 153 -16.05 17.80 -13.83
CA SER A 153 -17.47 17.61 -13.47
C SER A 153 -18.29 16.83 -14.52
N CYS A 154 -17.91 16.90 -15.81
CA CYS A 154 -18.48 16.06 -16.87
C CYS A 154 -17.96 14.61 -16.79
N ALA A 155 -16.69 14.46 -16.39
CA ALA A 155 -16.00 13.19 -16.18
C ALA A 155 -16.60 12.28 -15.09
N ILE A 156 -17.59 12.76 -14.34
CA ILE A 156 -18.24 12.06 -13.22
C ILE A 156 -19.76 11.99 -13.40
N GLU A 157 -20.28 12.51 -14.52
CA GLU A 157 -21.70 12.42 -14.84
C GLU A 157 -22.08 10.93 -14.97
N GLY A 158 -23.05 10.51 -14.16
CA GLY A 158 -23.46 9.11 -14.04
C GLY A 158 -22.90 8.38 -12.83
N ILE A 159 -21.99 8.96 -12.05
CA ILE A 159 -21.54 8.39 -10.77
C ILE A 159 -22.43 8.89 -9.64
N GLU A 160 -23.15 7.99 -8.98
CA GLU A 160 -23.79 8.28 -7.71
C GLU A 160 -22.77 8.09 -6.59
N VAL A 161 -22.59 9.13 -5.78
CA VAL A 161 -21.59 9.15 -4.70
C VAL A 161 -22.20 8.82 -3.35
N MET A 162 -21.42 8.13 -2.51
CA MET A 162 -21.77 7.84 -1.12
C MET A 162 -22.13 9.11 -0.34
N SER A 163 -23.05 8.95 0.60
CA SER A 163 -23.37 9.99 1.58
C SER A 163 -22.13 10.38 2.41
N PRO A 164 -22.11 11.57 3.04
CA PRO A 164 -21.02 11.98 3.92
C PRO A 164 -20.77 10.98 5.06
N GLU A 165 -21.83 10.41 5.64
CA GLU A 165 -21.75 9.42 6.73
C GLU A 165 -20.99 8.17 6.29
N LYS A 166 -21.40 7.59 5.16
CA LYS A 166 -20.78 6.38 4.61
C LYS A 166 -19.35 6.66 4.14
N THR A 167 -19.11 7.84 3.57
CA THR A 167 -17.75 8.30 3.19
C THR A 167 -16.84 8.36 4.42
N LEU A 168 -17.30 8.95 5.53
CA LEU A 168 -16.54 9.09 6.77
C LEU A 168 -16.26 7.75 7.44
N TYR A 169 -17.27 6.88 7.54
CA TYR A 169 -17.12 5.54 8.11
C TYR A 169 -16.03 4.76 7.35
N LYS A 170 -16.15 4.73 6.03
CA LYS A 170 -15.24 4.01 5.14
C LYS A 170 -13.83 4.59 5.13
N ALA A 171 -13.72 5.92 5.04
CA ALA A 171 -12.41 6.58 5.08
C ALA A 171 -11.70 6.35 6.41
N SER A 172 -12.43 6.37 7.53
CA SER A 172 -11.87 6.13 8.87
C SER A 172 -11.36 4.69 9.04
N LEU A 173 -12.09 3.70 8.51
CA LEU A 173 -11.62 2.32 8.46
C LEU A 173 -10.43 2.14 7.52
N ASN A 174 -10.47 2.70 6.31
CA ASN A 174 -9.40 2.56 5.32
C ASN A 174 -8.10 3.21 5.79
N LEU A 175 -8.19 4.43 6.34
CA LEU A 175 -7.05 5.24 6.77
C LEU A 175 -6.51 4.81 8.12
N ALA A 176 -7.37 4.59 9.12
CA ALA A 176 -6.95 4.40 10.50
C ALA A 176 -7.47 3.11 11.13
N GLY A 177 -8.22 2.27 10.42
CA GLY A 177 -8.87 1.11 11.04
C GLY A 177 -9.78 1.53 12.20
N ALA A 178 -10.45 2.68 12.09
CA ALA A 178 -11.32 3.20 13.14
C ALA A 178 -12.79 3.02 12.75
N ALA A 179 -13.52 2.23 13.53
CA ALA A 179 -14.97 2.05 13.38
C ALA A 179 -15.69 3.10 14.23
N LEU A 180 -15.95 4.27 13.62
CA LEU A 180 -16.59 5.42 14.28
C LEU A 180 -17.99 5.07 14.80
N ASP A 181 -18.38 5.69 15.90
CA ASP A 181 -19.75 5.58 16.42
C ASP A 181 -20.73 6.29 15.48
N ARG A 182 -21.96 5.76 15.41
CA ARG A 182 -22.99 6.25 14.51
C ARG A 182 -23.38 7.67 14.84
N ASP A 183 -23.62 7.94 16.12
CA ASP A 183 -24.08 9.25 16.59
C ASP A 183 -23.03 10.33 16.32
N ASP A 184 -21.74 10.00 16.44
CA ASP A 184 -20.63 10.90 16.10
C ASP A 184 -20.63 11.21 14.60
N VAL A 185 -20.74 10.20 13.74
CA VAL A 185 -20.74 10.40 12.28
C VAL A 185 -21.97 11.17 11.81
N GLU A 186 -23.16 10.86 12.33
CA GLU A 186 -24.39 11.60 12.03
C GLU A 186 -24.30 13.07 12.48
N PHE A 187 -23.61 13.35 13.59
CA PHE A 187 -23.36 14.71 14.05
C PHE A 187 -22.47 15.47 13.06
N PHE A 188 -21.33 14.90 12.65
CA PHE A 188 -20.41 15.57 11.73
C PHE A 188 -21.02 15.74 10.34
N ALA A 189 -21.73 14.74 9.83
CA ALA A 189 -22.30 14.77 8.49
C ALA A 189 -23.33 15.90 8.26
N GLN A 190 -23.89 16.50 9.31
CA GLN A 190 -24.75 17.70 9.21
C GLN A 190 -24.04 18.90 8.56
N GLY A 191 -22.70 18.96 8.62
CA GLY A 191 -21.90 19.99 7.97
C GLY A 191 -21.65 19.75 6.47
N GLY A 192 -22.19 18.67 5.89
CA GLY A 192 -21.96 18.26 4.50
C GLY A 192 -20.48 17.99 4.22
N ASP A 193 -20.06 18.12 2.96
CA ASP A 193 -18.69 17.79 2.53
C ASP A 193 -17.58 18.59 3.26
N SER A 194 -17.90 19.77 3.81
CA SER A 194 -16.94 20.55 4.60
C SER A 194 -16.55 19.90 5.94
N SER A 195 -17.45 19.09 6.52
CA SER A 195 -17.19 18.33 7.75
C SER A 195 -16.22 17.17 7.55
N ILE A 196 -16.11 16.66 6.31
CA ILE A 196 -15.24 15.53 5.97
C ILE A 196 -13.79 15.88 6.24
N ASP A 197 -13.36 17.09 5.88
CA ASP A 197 -11.97 17.52 6.05
C ASP A 197 -11.55 17.59 7.52
N GLU A 198 -12.45 18.00 8.43
CA GLU A 198 -12.20 18.13 9.87
C GLU A 198 -12.04 16.75 10.53
N VAL A 199 -12.92 15.80 10.20
CA VAL A 199 -12.81 14.42 10.72
C VAL A 199 -11.57 13.74 10.16
N LEU A 200 -11.27 13.94 8.87
CA LEU A 200 -10.06 13.38 8.25
C LEU A 200 -8.78 13.93 8.87
N ASP A 201 -8.74 15.18 9.35
CA ASP A 201 -7.58 15.68 10.09
C ASP A 201 -7.33 14.89 11.37
N VAL A 202 -8.38 14.62 12.14
CA VAL A 202 -8.29 13.82 13.37
C VAL A 202 -7.86 12.39 13.05
N VAL A 203 -8.47 11.76 12.05
CA VAL A 203 -8.15 10.40 11.61
C VAL A 203 -6.69 10.31 11.16
N MET A 204 -6.21 11.27 10.38
CA MET A 204 -4.84 11.29 9.85
C MET A 204 -3.78 11.75 10.86
N ASP A 205 -4.17 12.20 12.06
CA ASP A 205 -3.24 12.43 13.17
C ASP A 205 -3.14 11.19 14.10
N SER A 206 -3.93 10.13 13.84
CA SER A 206 -3.88 8.89 14.61
C SER A 206 -2.62 8.03 14.31
N PRO A 207 -2.12 7.24 15.28
CA PRO A 207 -1.01 6.32 15.05
C PRO A 207 -1.25 5.33 13.90
N LEU A 208 -2.48 4.81 13.77
CA LEU A 208 -2.85 3.79 12.78
C LEU A 208 -2.85 4.34 11.35
N PHE A 209 -3.10 5.64 11.16
CA PHE A 209 -2.93 6.28 9.86
C PHE A 209 -1.50 6.18 9.35
N TYR A 210 -0.51 6.40 10.22
CA TYR A 210 0.89 6.33 9.82
C TYR A 210 1.30 4.89 9.46
N GLU A 211 0.76 3.88 10.15
CA GLU A 211 0.95 2.48 9.75
C GLU A 211 0.34 2.19 8.37
N ARG A 212 -0.88 2.69 8.12
CA ARG A 212 -1.51 2.58 6.80
C ARG A 212 -0.69 3.26 5.70
N LEU A 213 -0.15 4.43 5.97
CA LEU A 213 0.69 5.16 5.03
C LEU A 213 1.96 4.37 4.70
N LYS A 214 2.63 3.80 5.71
CA LYS A 214 3.79 2.94 5.52
C LYS A 214 3.46 1.73 4.65
N GLU A 215 2.29 1.11 4.81
CA GLU A 215 1.85 0.01 3.95
C GLU A 215 1.72 0.43 2.48
N ILE A 216 1.05 1.57 2.22
CA ILE A 216 0.86 2.08 0.85
C ILE A 216 2.21 2.27 0.15
N TYR A 217 3.20 2.82 0.85
CA TYR A 217 4.54 3.02 0.28
C TYR A 217 5.38 1.74 0.26
N ASN A 218 5.17 0.80 1.18
CA ASN A 218 5.87 -0.49 1.15
C ASN A 218 5.49 -1.33 -0.07
N ASP A 219 4.28 -1.18 -0.60
CA ASP A 219 3.85 -1.79 -1.86
C ASP A 219 4.69 -1.32 -3.08
N ARG A 220 5.47 -0.23 -2.94
CA ARG A 220 6.43 0.25 -3.95
C ARG A 220 7.89 0.09 -3.53
N LEU A 221 8.20 0.34 -2.26
CA LEU A 221 9.58 0.34 -1.74
C LEU A 221 10.05 -1.05 -1.28
N HIS A 222 9.13 -1.96 -0.97
CA HIS A 222 9.42 -3.34 -0.58
C HIS A 222 10.46 -3.49 0.55
N GLN A 223 10.36 -2.63 1.56
CA GLN A 223 11.28 -2.58 2.71
C GLN A 223 11.01 -3.69 3.72
N ASP A 224 9.76 -4.13 3.82
CA ASP A 224 9.35 -5.20 4.74
C ASP A 224 10.05 -6.55 4.49
N LYS A 225 10.71 -6.69 3.33
CA LYS A 225 11.61 -7.82 3.02
C LYS A 225 12.61 -8.09 4.15
N TYR A 226 13.07 -7.03 4.80
CA TYR A 226 14.14 -7.12 5.78
C TYR A 226 13.66 -7.34 7.21
N LEU A 227 12.35 -7.53 7.44
CA LEU A 227 11.78 -7.67 8.78
C LEU A 227 12.13 -9.01 9.46
N ASP A 228 12.36 -10.07 8.69
CA ASP A 228 12.62 -11.39 9.27
C ASP A 228 14.05 -11.50 9.82
N GLY A 229 14.16 -12.12 11.00
CA GLY A 229 15.42 -12.31 11.72
C GLY A 229 16.22 -11.01 11.92
N THR A 230 17.44 -11.01 11.37
CA THR A 230 18.39 -9.87 11.40
C THR A 230 18.74 -9.39 9.98
N SER A 231 17.84 -9.61 9.02
CA SER A 231 18.14 -9.40 7.59
C SER A 231 18.54 -7.95 7.27
N ALA A 232 17.98 -6.97 7.98
CA ALA A 232 18.38 -5.56 7.83
C ALA A 232 19.77 -5.30 8.43
N LEU A 233 20.02 -5.83 9.63
CA LEU A 233 21.29 -5.64 10.34
C LEU A 233 22.47 -6.26 9.61
N GLN A 234 22.26 -7.35 8.86
CA GLN A 234 23.30 -7.98 8.02
C GLN A 234 23.78 -7.08 6.86
N LEU A 235 23.02 -6.04 6.50
CA LEU A 235 23.40 -5.07 5.48
C LEU A 235 24.19 -3.89 6.06
N ILE A 236 24.20 -3.74 7.39
CA ILE A 236 25.03 -2.76 8.09
C ILE A 236 26.40 -3.37 8.33
N ASP A 237 27.46 -2.67 7.93
CA ASP A 237 28.84 -3.17 8.02
C ASP A 237 29.40 -2.97 9.43
N ASP A 238 29.70 -4.07 10.12
CA ASP A 238 30.20 -4.04 11.51
C ASP A 238 31.54 -3.31 11.67
N ALA A 239 32.36 -3.24 10.61
CA ALA A 239 33.61 -2.48 10.67
C ALA A 239 33.37 -0.98 10.59
N GLU A 240 32.35 -0.53 9.85
CA GLU A 240 31.92 0.88 9.79
C GLU A 240 31.02 1.27 10.98
N PHE A 241 30.22 0.32 11.51
CA PHE A 241 29.29 0.50 12.64
C PHE A 241 29.44 -0.61 13.70
N PRO A 242 30.43 -0.53 14.60
CA PRO A 242 30.75 -1.61 15.55
C PRO A 242 29.68 -1.91 16.61
N ALA A 243 28.60 -1.13 16.68
CA ALA A 243 27.51 -1.31 17.63
C ALA A 243 26.26 -1.97 16.98
N ASN A 244 26.40 -2.52 15.77
CA ASN A 244 25.31 -3.13 15.02
C ASN A 244 24.58 -4.24 15.80
N ASP A 245 25.32 -5.02 16.58
CA ASP A 245 24.85 -6.13 17.40
C ASP A 245 24.81 -5.79 18.91
N TRP A 246 24.63 -4.52 19.27
CA TRP A 246 24.70 -4.04 20.66
C TRP A 246 23.88 -4.86 21.67
N TYR A 247 22.76 -5.44 21.23
CA TYR A 247 21.86 -6.26 22.04
C TYR A 247 22.46 -7.60 22.48
N GLU A 248 23.48 -8.13 21.79
CA GLU A 248 24.14 -9.41 22.16
C GLU A 248 24.89 -9.31 23.50
N HIS A 249 25.21 -8.10 23.98
CA HIS A 249 25.79 -7.89 25.30
C HIS A 249 24.80 -8.11 26.45
N VAL A 250 23.49 -8.21 26.16
CA VAL A 250 22.44 -8.38 27.18
C VAL A 250 22.34 -9.84 27.65
N ALA A 251 22.48 -10.81 26.73
CA ALA A 251 22.47 -12.23 27.04
C ALA A 251 23.13 -13.02 25.89
N ASP A 252 23.85 -14.10 26.20
CA ASP A 252 24.35 -15.02 25.17
C ASP A 252 23.31 -16.10 24.79
N ASP A 253 23.58 -16.86 23.72
CA ASP A 253 22.69 -17.92 23.21
C ASP A 253 22.50 -19.11 24.16
N SER A 254 23.34 -19.25 25.19
CA SER A 254 23.26 -20.33 26.18
C SER A 254 22.32 -20.01 27.34
N VAL A 255 21.93 -18.74 27.50
CA VAL A 255 21.01 -18.28 28.55
C VAL A 255 19.57 -18.59 28.14
N ALA A 256 18.82 -19.27 29.02
CA ALA A 256 17.37 -19.43 28.91
C ALA A 256 16.66 -18.50 29.91
N GLY A 257 15.43 -18.10 29.61
CA GLY A 257 14.61 -17.31 30.52
C GLY A 257 14.48 -15.83 30.11
N PRO A 258 14.13 -14.94 31.06
CA PRO A 258 13.76 -13.55 30.79
C PRO A 258 14.82 -12.73 30.03
N GLU A 259 16.10 -13.01 30.26
CA GLU A 259 17.22 -12.33 29.61
C GLU A 259 17.30 -12.66 28.11
N ARG A 260 17.03 -13.91 27.74
CA ARG A 260 16.91 -14.33 26.33
C ARG A 260 15.71 -13.67 25.66
N ASP A 261 14.57 -13.63 26.36
CA ASP A 261 13.36 -12.97 25.85
C ASP A 261 13.61 -11.47 25.63
N LEU A 262 14.37 -10.82 26.54
CA LEU A 262 14.80 -9.42 26.37
C LEU A 262 15.69 -9.26 25.14
N ARG A 263 16.75 -10.05 25.01
CA ARG A 263 17.65 -9.96 23.87
C ARG A 263 16.92 -10.19 22.54
N ASP A 264 16.10 -11.24 22.45
CA ASP A 264 15.33 -11.56 21.25
C ASP A 264 14.36 -10.43 20.90
N PHE A 265 13.73 -9.82 21.91
CA PHE A 265 12.93 -8.60 21.76
C PHE A 265 13.75 -7.42 21.21
N LEU A 266 14.90 -7.10 21.83
CA LEU A 266 15.75 -5.98 21.42
C LEU A 266 16.30 -6.17 20.01
N ARG A 267 16.72 -7.39 19.67
CA ARG A 267 17.15 -7.79 18.33
C ARG A 267 16.04 -7.55 17.31
N ALA A 268 14.84 -8.04 17.57
CA ALA A 268 13.70 -7.86 16.67
C ALA A 268 13.34 -6.38 16.49
N ARG A 269 13.36 -5.56 17.55
CA ARG A 269 13.06 -4.11 17.47
C ARG A 269 14.15 -3.33 16.75
N THR A 270 15.41 -3.68 16.98
CA THR A 270 16.54 -3.06 16.29
C THR A 270 16.49 -3.39 14.80
N ASN A 271 16.29 -4.65 14.43
CA ASN A 271 16.16 -5.06 13.04
C ASN A 271 14.96 -4.38 12.36
N GLN A 272 13.79 -4.35 13.00
CA GLN A 272 12.59 -3.70 12.45
C GLN A 272 12.84 -2.19 12.20
N ALA A 273 13.47 -1.49 13.14
CA ALA A 273 13.74 -0.07 13.02
C ALA A 273 14.69 0.26 11.86
N ILE A 274 15.71 -0.57 11.63
CA ILE A 274 16.61 -0.45 10.47
C ILE A 274 15.92 -0.86 9.17
N ALA A 275 15.15 -1.95 9.18
CA ALA A 275 14.43 -2.47 8.01
C ALA A 275 13.47 -1.45 7.41
N GLN A 276 12.78 -0.68 8.26
CA GLN A 276 11.71 0.23 7.86
C GLN A 276 12.13 1.70 7.81
N GLU A 277 13.43 2.05 7.87
CA GLU A 277 13.91 3.45 7.88
C GLU A 277 13.27 4.35 6.81
N ALA A 278 13.13 3.83 5.58
CA ALA A 278 12.52 4.59 4.48
C ALA A 278 11.02 4.85 4.71
N LEU A 279 10.32 3.86 5.27
CA LEU A 279 8.90 3.99 5.62
C LEU A 279 8.72 4.93 6.82
N GLU A 280 9.64 4.89 7.78
CA GLU A 280 9.61 5.75 8.96
C GLU A 280 9.97 7.20 8.63
N LEU A 281 10.83 7.47 7.64
CA LEU A 281 11.05 8.82 7.14
C LEU A 281 9.77 9.38 6.50
N ILE A 282 9.07 8.57 5.70
CA ILE A 282 7.76 8.96 5.13
C ILE A 282 6.78 9.31 6.25
N SER A 283 6.65 8.42 7.24
CA SER A 283 5.81 8.63 8.43
C SER A 283 6.19 9.93 9.16
N HIS A 284 7.47 10.16 9.41
CA HIS A 284 8.01 11.32 10.12
C HIS A 284 7.72 12.64 9.40
N VAL A 285 7.96 12.72 8.09
CA VAL A 285 7.68 13.92 7.27
C VAL A 285 6.20 14.28 7.35
N VAL A 286 5.32 13.28 7.25
CA VAL A 286 3.86 13.50 7.29
C VAL A 286 3.36 13.82 8.69
N ARG A 287 3.91 13.16 9.71
CA ARG A 287 3.57 13.42 11.12
C ARG A 287 3.96 14.82 11.56
N THR A 288 5.07 15.33 11.05
CA THR A 288 5.56 16.68 11.36
C THR A 288 5.02 17.76 10.41
N ARG A 289 4.09 17.41 9.51
CA ARG A 289 3.48 18.31 8.52
C ARG A 289 4.51 19.08 7.68
N ARG A 290 5.59 18.39 7.31
CA ARG A 290 6.64 18.93 6.43
C ARG A 290 6.31 18.67 4.95
N PRO A 291 6.89 19.44 4.01
CA PRO A 291 6.73 19.20 2.58
C PRO A 291 7.11 17.76 2.22
N PHE A 292 6.24 17.05 1.51
CA PHE A 292 6.48 15.65 1.16
C PHE A 292 7.70 15.44 0.24
N THR A 293 8.21 16.49 -0.38
CA THR A 293 9.49 16.48 -1.12
C THR A 293 10.68 16.10 -0.23
N GLU A 294 10.56 16.28 1.09
CA GLU A 294 11.60 15.99 2.06
C GLU A 294 12.00 14.51 2.11
N ILE A 295 11.14 13.59 1.67
CA ILE A 295 11.49 12.16 1.60
C ILE A 295 12.69 11.88 0.69
N LEU A 296 13.01 12.80 -0.24
CA LEU A 296 14.18 12.71 -1.14
C LEU A 296 15.25 13.75 -0.86
N THR A 297 14.93 14.84 -0.14
CA THR A 297 15.85 15.96 0.11
C THR A 297 16.37 16.02 1.53
N ALA A 298 15.83 15.21 2.45
CA ALA A 298 16.31 15.13 3.82
C ALA A 298 17.83 14.87 3.85
N ASP A 299 18.56 15.75 4.53
CA ASP A 299 20.00 15.62 4.78
C ASP A 299 20.28 14.85 6.08
N TYR A 300 19.31 14.06 6.53
CA TYR A 300 19.31 13.23 7.73
C TYR A 300 18.62 11.89 7.44
N THR A 301 18.80 10.93 8.35
CA THR A 301 17.94 9.74 8.48
C THR A 301 17.17 9.81 9.79
N VAL A 302 16.12 9.01 9.94
CA VAL A 302 15.36 8.91 11.19
C VAL A 302 15.72 7.63 11.93
N VAL A 303 15.86 7.73 13.25
CA VAL A 303 16.16 6.61 14.14
C VAL A 303 15.25 6.64 15.34
N ASN A 304 14.87 5.48 15.85
CA ASN A 304 14.31 5.37 17.20
C ASN A 304 15.41 4.97 18.18
N ALA A 305 15.08 4.81 19.46
CA ALA A 305 16.04 4.45 20.49
C ALA A 305 16.83 3.15 20.21
N TYR A 306 16.29 2.24 19.39
CA TYR A 306 16.92 0.96 19.07
C TYR A 306 17.89 1.10 17.89
N SER A 307 17.47 1.71 16.78
CA SER A 307 18.36 1.96 15.63
C SER A 307 19.41 3.03 15.89
N ALA A 308 19.17 3.98 16.81
CA ALA A 308 20.16 4.97 17.21
C ALA A 308 21.47 4.34 17.71
N ARG A 309 21.36 3.24 18.48
CA ARG A 309 22.51 2.51 19.02
C ARG A 309 23.36 1.87 17.94
N VAL A 310 22.75 1.34 16.88
CA VAL A 310 23.45 0.77 15.70
C VAL A 310 24.39 1.82 15.08
N TYR A 311 23.91 3.06 14.96
CA TYR A 311 24.69 4.16 14.42
C TYR A 311 25.61 4.86 15.43
N GLY A 312 25.77 4.31 16.64
CA GLY A 312 26.67 4.82 17.67
C GLY A 312 26.13 5.98 18.50
N TYR A 313 24.81 6.23 18.48
CA TYR A 313 24.18 7.26 19.29
C TYR A 313 23.63 6.70 20.60
N ASP A 314 23.77 7.49 21.67
CA ASP A 314 23.15 7.20 22.98
C ASP A 314 21.68 7.66 22.99
N PRO A 315 20.70 6.75 23.17
CA PRO A 315 19.30 7.12 23.22
C PRO A 315 18.93 8.08 24.36
N ASP A 316 19.61 8.02 25.50
CA ASP A 316 19.36 8.93 26.63
C ASP A 316 19.81 10.36 26.28
N ALA A 317 20.98 10.48 25.63
CA ALA A 317 21.48 11.77 25.15
C ALA A 317 20.59 12.38 24.05
N LEU A 318 19.96 11.53 23.22
CA LEU A 318 18.99 11.96 22.22
C LEU A 318 17.60 12.24 22.79
N GLY A 319 17.32 11.83 24.03
CA GLY A 319 16.13 12.20 24.80
C GLY A 319 14.83 11.47 24.41
N PHE A 320 14.90 10.25 23.90
CA PHE A 320 13.73 9.47 23.45
C PHE A 320 12.67 9.26 24.54
N ALA A 321 11.40 9.25 24.12
CA ALA A 321 10.26 8.98 24.98
C ALA A 321 10.29 7.54 25.53
N THR A 322 9.72 7.37 26.71
CA THR A 322 9.61 6.06 27.38
C THR A 322 8.15 5.67 27.55
N ILE A 323 7.86 4.38 27.45
CA ILE A 323 6.52 3.81 27.67
C ILE A 323 6.32 3.43 29.14
N ASP A 324 5.06 3.38 29.58
CA ASP A 324 4.72 2.79 30.87
C ASP A 324 4.74 1.27 30.77
N THR A 325 5.88 0.68 31.15
CA THR A 325 6.09 -0.77 31.08
C THR A 325 5.23 -1.58 32.07
N VAL A 326 4.53 -0.93 33.00
CA VAL A 326 3.56 -1.61 33.88
C VAL A 326 2.32 -2.01 33.08
N ILE A 327 1.91 -1.15 32.14
CA ILE A 327 0.75 -1.32 31.28
C ILE A 327 1.18 -2.05 30.00
N ASP A 328 2.26 -1.61 29.37
CA ASP A 328 2.72 -2.07 28.05
C ASP A 328 3.90 -3.03 28.15
N LYS A 329 3.69 -4.16 28.83
CA LYS A 329 4.75 -5.17 29.02
C LYS A 329 5.29 -5.67 27.66
N PRO A 330 6.61 -5.56 27.40
CA PRO A 330 7.18 -5.98 26.12
C PRO A 330 7.03 -7.48 25.81
N PHE A 331 7.07 -8.33 26.84
CA PHE A 331 6.93 -9.79 26.76
C PHE A 331 6.57 -10.38 28.15
N LYS A 332 6.19 -11.67 28.21
CA LYS A 332 5.58 -12.31 29.40
C LYS A 332 6.43 -12.25 30.66
N THR A 333 7.73 -12.48 30.49
CA THR A 333 8.71 -12.66 31.56
C THR A 333 9.36 -11.35 31.96
N PHE A 334 8.89 -10.20 31.43
CA PHE A 334 9.51 -8.89 31.62
C PHE A 334 9.67 -8.51 33.10
N ASP A 335 8.65 -8.74 33.92
CA ASP A 335 8.68 -8.40 35.36
C ASP A 335 9.70 -9.22 36.17
N GLN A 336 10.22 -10.31 35.58
CA GLN A 336 11.22 -11.17 36.23
C GLN A 336 12.64 -10.60 36.06
N LEU A 337 12.82 -9.61 35.20
CA LEU A 337 14.12 -8.98 34.96
C LEU A 337 14.50 -8.01 36.08
N PRO A 338 15.79 -7.85 36.38
CA PRO A 338 16.25 -6.76 37.24
C PRO A 338 16.00 -5.39 36.57
N PRO A 339 15.78 -4.31 37.34
CA PRO A 339 15.50 -2.97 36.79
C PRO A 339 16.52 -2.47 35.77
N ALA A 340 17.80 -2.82 35.93
CA ALA A 340 18.86 -2.45 34.99
C ALA A 340 18.65 -3.05 33.59
N LEU A 341 18.08 -4.25 33.49
CA LEU A 341 17.78 -4.89 32.21
C LEU A 341 16.44 -4.42 31.64
N GLN A 342 15.45 -4.19 32.49
CA GLN A 342 14.17 -3.60 32.09
C GLN A 342 14.38 -2.24 31.39
N ALA A 343 15.38 -1.47 31.82
CA ALA A 343 15.71 -0.19 31.25
C ALA A 343 15.98 -0.25 29.73
N TYR A 344 16.47 -1.34 29.16
CA TYR A 344 16.73 -1.42 27.71
C TYR A 344 15.44 -1.44 26.85
N ALA A 345 14.32 -1.91 27.40
CA ALA A 345 13.06 -2.04 26.67
C ALA A 345 12.04 -0.93 27.03
N ARG A 346 12.48 0.12 27.72
CA ARG A 346 11.62 1.22 28.21
C ARG A 346 11.21 2.22 27.15
N TYR A 347 11.84 2.21 25.97
CA TYR A 347 11.67 3.25 24.96
C TYR A 347 10.45 3.02 24.08
N ASP A 348 9.74 4.11 23.78
CA ASP A 348 8.71 4.14 22.75
C ASP A 348 9.35 3.80 21.40
N ARG A 349 8.76 2.80 20.73
CA ARG A 349 9.26 2.28 19.44
C ARG A 349 8.87 3.20 18.28
N THR A 350 7.90 4.08 18.50
CA THR A 350 7.33 5.00 17.51
C THR A 350 7.90 6.42 17.61
N ASP A 351 8.72 6.70 18.63
CA ASP A 351 9.47 7.95 18.74
C ASP A 351 10.71 7.90 17.85
N PHE A 352 10.59 8.46 16.65
CA PHE A 352 11.68 8.60 15.69
C PHE A 352 12.24 10.02 15.69
N ARG A 353 13.57 10.14 15.60
CA ARG A 353 14.31 11.40 15.62
C ARG A 353 15.31 11.48 14.50
N GLU A 354 15.55 12.71 14.06
CA GLU A 354 16.47 13.03 12.97
C GLU A 354 17.92 12.94 13.43
N VAL A 355 18.76 12.22 12.69
CA VAL A 355 20.20 12.14 12.95
C VAL A 355 21.01 12.23 11.65
N ARG A 356 22.21 12.82 11.74
CA ARG A 356 23.18 12.88 10.64
C ARG A 356 24.31 11.90 10.91
N VAL A 357 24.18 10.70 10.37
CA VAL A 357 25.13 9.60 10.60
C VAL A 357 26.53 9.93 10.05
N SER A 358 27.55 9.65 10.84
CA SER A 358 28.94 9.52 10.41
C SER A 358 29.41 8.09 10.63
N ILE A 359 30.32 7.60 9.79
CA ILE A 359 30.92 6.28 9.95
C ILE A 359 31.67 6.23 11.30
N GLN A 360 31.41 5.21 12.11
CA GLN A 360 31.91 5.12 13.48
C GLN A 360 33.23 4.34 13.59
N GLY A 361 33.50 3.42 12.66
CA GLY A 361 34.65 2.52 12.71
C GLY A 361 35.45 2.41 11.41
N GLY A 362 36.49 1.58 11.47
CA GLY A 362 37.33 1.25 10.32
C GLY A 362 38.17 2.42 9.79
N SER A 363 38.67 2.26 8.56
CA SER A 363 39.53 3.26 7.90
C SER A 363 38.81 4.53 7.45
N LYS A 364 37.47 4.56 7.54
CA LYS A 364 36.62 5.69 7.16
C LYS A 364 35.97 6.39 8.37
N ALA A 365 36.34 6.02 9.59
CA ALA A 365 35.78 6.62 10.81
C ALA A 365 35.80 8.16 10.76
N GLY A 366 34.71 8.80 11.17
CA GLY A 366 34.49 10.25 11.10
C GLY A 366 34.03 10.77 9.74
N THR A 367 33.92 9.93 8.72
CA THR A 367 33.35 10.35 7.42
C THR A 367 31.85 10.54 7.56
N ALA A 368 31.37 11.76 7.33
CA ALA A 368 29.94 12.07 7.29
C ALA A 368 29.27 11.39 6.09
N ILE A 369 28.10 10.80 6.31
CA ILE A 369 27.27 10.24 5.24
C ILE A 369 26.43 11.37 4.64
N PRO A 370 26.52 11.62 3.31
CA PRO A 370 25.69 12.63 2.65
C PRO A 370 24.29 12.07 2.40
N HIS A 371 23.41 12.17 3.40
CA HIS A 371 22.02 11.71 3.33
C HIS A 371 21.23 12.46 2.26
N ALA A 372 20.41 11.75 1.48
CA ALA A 372 19.45 12.27 0.51
C ALA A 372 18.12 11.52 0.65
N GLY A 373 17.56 11.58 1.87
CA GLY A 373 16.37 10.85 2.28
C GLY A 373 16.45 9.37 1.94
N ILE A 374 15.37 8.84 1.34
CA ILE A 374 15.23 7.42 0.98
C ILE A 374 16.38 6.93 0.08
N LEU A 375 16.90 7.79 -0.81
CA LEU A 375 17.83 7.38 -1.87
C LEU A 375 19.19 6.91 -1.35
N THR A 376 19.55 7.28 -0.12
CA THR A 376 20.84 6.93 0.50
C THR A 376 20.70 5.98 1.68
N MET A 377 19.48 5.50 1.95
CA MET A 377 19.25 4.55 3.03
C MET A 377 19.78 3.15 2.64
N PRO A 378 20.45 2.44 3.56
CA PRO A 378 20.99 1.11 3.28
C PRO A 378 19.94 0.15 2.71
N MET A 379 18.73 0.16 3.25
CA MET A 379 17.65 -0.73 2.80
C MET A 379 17.19 -0.43 1.37
N PHE A 380 17.05 0.83 0.97
CA PHE A 380 16.74 1.19 -0.42
C PHE A 380 17.86 0.79 -1.39
N LEU A 381 19.11 1.11 -1.04
CA LEU A 381 20.28 0.83 -1.88
C LEU A 381 20.52 -0.68 -2.09
N ASN A 382 20.18 -1.51 -1.11
CA ASN A 382 20.30 -2.96 -1.19
C ASN A 382 19.05 -3.64 -1.76
N ARG A 383 17.85 -3.04 -1.61
CA ARG A 383 16.62 -3.55 -2.24
C ARG A 383 16.71 -3.52 -3.75
N PHE A 384 17.40 -2.50 -4.26
CA PHE A 384 17.66 -2.26 -5.66
C PHE A 384 19.18 -2.34 -5.91
N PRO A 385 19.73 -3.58 -6.00
CA PRO A 385 21.16 -3.79 -5.94
C PRO A 385 21.87 -3.29 -7.21
N THR A 386 23.18 -3.11 -7.10
CA THR A 386 24.09 -2.85 -8.22
C THR A 386 25.08 -3.99 -8.36
N THR A 387 25.61 -4.18 -9.57
CA THR A 387 26.68 -5.14 -9.87
C THR A 387 27.73 -4.47 -10.76
N ASN A 388 28.86 -5.14 -10.97
CA ASN A 388 29.91 -4.66 -11.88
C ASN A 388 29.46 -4.47 -13.34
N THR A 389 28.37 -5.13 -13.75
CA THR A 389 27.79 -4.99 -15.10
C THR A 389 26.59 -4.05 -15.12
N ASN A 390 25.79 -4.02 -14.05
CA ASN A 390 24.62 -3.15 -13.97
C ASN A 390 25.00 -1.69 -13.65
N LEU A 391 26.08 -1.43 -12.90
CA LEU A 391 26.59 -0.07 -12.65
C LEU A 391 25.51 0.93 -12.17
N ASN A 392 24.69 0.52 -11.20
CA ASN A 392 23.56 1.26 -10.61
C ASN A 392 22.35 1.49 -11.54
N ARG A 393 22.30 0.89 -12.73
CA ARG A 393 21.16 0.99 -13.64
C ARG A 393 19.85 0.48 -13.05
N HIS A 394 19.89 -0.52 -12.16
CA HIS A 394 18.72 -0.97 -11.42
C HIS A 394 18.24 0.12 -10.46
N ARG A 395 19.12 0.71 -9.64
CA ARG A 395 18.79 1.86 -8.77
C ARG A 395 18.18 3.00 -9.57
N SER A 396 18.79 3.34 -10.71
CA SER A 396 18.25 4.37 -11.62
C SER A 396 16.85 4.02 -12.11
N ARG A 397 16.62 2.79 -12.59
CA ARG A 397 15.29 2.36 -13.05
C ARG A 397 14.25 2.57 -11.95
N MET A 398 14.55 2.13 -10.73
CA MET A 398 13.60 2.22 -9.62
C MET A 398 13.37 3.66 -9.17
N VAL A 399 14.37 4.56 -9.27
CA VAL A 399 14.15 5.99 -9.05
C VAL A 399 13.12 6.57 -10.02
N PHE A 400 13.24 6.25 -11.32
CA PHE A 400 12.28 6.70 -12.33
C PHE A 400 10.89 6.08 -12.13
N GLU A 401 10.84 4.79 -11.80
CA GLU A 401 9.58 4.04 -11.63
C GLU A 401 8.82 4.50 -10.38
N ILE A 402 9.50 4.63 -9.23
CA ILE A 402 8.88 4.93 -7.93
C ILE A 402 8.60 6.42 -7.75
N PHE A 403 9.54 7.28 -8.17
CA PHE A 403 9.45 8.71 -7.85
C PHE A 403 9.06 9.58 -9.04
N LEU A 404 9.13 9.09 -10.28
CA LEU A 404 8.80 9.88 -11.48
C LEU A 404 7.77 9.22 -12.38
N ASP A 405 7.05 8.18 -11.92
CA ASP A 405 6.03 7.47 -12.70
C ASP A 405 6.48 7.23 -14.16
N THR A 406 7.70 6.70 -14.31
CA THR A 406 8.36 6.48 -15.60
C THR A 406 8.96 5.07 -15.62
N ASP A 407 8.35 4.17 -16.40
CA ASP A 407 8.89 2.84 -16.64
C ASP A 407 9.88 2.86 -17.82
N ILE A 408 11.18 2.79 -17.51
CA ILE A 408 12.25 2.77 -18.51
C ILE A 408 12.11 1.58 -19.47
N LEU A 409 11.51 0.48 -19.04
CA LEU A 409 11.31 -0.71 -19.88
C LEU A 409 10.25 -0.49 -20.95
N GLN A 410 9.42 0.53 -20.83
CA GLN A 410 8.40 0.90 -21.82
C GLN A 410 8.87 1.98 -22.81
N ILE A 411 10.11 2.46 -22.69
CA ILE A 411 10.70 3.36 -23.70
C ILE A 411 10.82 2.59 -25.02
N PRO A 412 10.48 3.17 -26.19
CA PRO A 412 10.43 2.45 -27.45
C PRO A 412 11.87 2.20 -27.93
N GLY A 413 12.14 0.99 -28.39
CA GLY A 413 13.46 0.55 -28.83
C GLY A 413 13.52 -0.96 -29.00
N SER A 414 14.34 -1.46 -29.92
CA SER A 414 14.52 -2.90 -30.13
C SER A 414 15.33 -3.49 -28.98
N ARG A 415 14.74 -4.45 -28.27
CA ARG A 415 15.40 -5.25 -27.22
C ARG A 415 15.58 -6.70 -27.66
N GLU A 416 15.43 -6.97 -28.94
CA GLU A 416 15.56 -8.31 -29.52
C GLU A 416 17.03 -8.76 -29.49
N ALA A 417 17.27 -10.08 -29.55
CA ALA A 417 18.62 -10.62 -29.62
C ALA A 417 19.45 -10.05 -30.80
N ALA A 418 18.78 -9.59 -31.86
CA ALA A 418 19.39 -8.93 -33.01
C ALA A 418 19.95 -7.53 -32.70
N ALA A 419 19.51 -6.87 -31.62
CA ALA A 419 20.03 -5.58 -31.16
C ALA A 419 21.30 -5.71 -30.30
N VAL A 420 21.71 -6.95 -29.95
CA VAL A 420 22.95 -7.21 -29.22
C VAL A 420 24.13 -6.87 -30.13
N ASP A 421 24.88 -5.83 -29.75
CA ASP A 421 26.07 -5.37 -30.46
C ASP A 421 27.32 -5.77 -29.67
N GLU A 422 27.96 -6.86 -30.11
CA GLU A 422 29.26 -7.32 -29.59
C GLU A 422 30.46 -6.66 -30.30
N SER A 423 30.19 -5.83 -31.33
CA SER A 423 31.21 -5.27 -32.21
C SER A 423 31.67 -3.88 -31.79
N SER A 424 30.78 -3.08 -31.18
CA SER A 424 31.12 -1.77 -30.63
C SER A 424 31.83 -1.88 -29.28
N ALA A 425 32.81 -1.02 -29.05
CA ALA A 425 33.51 -0.94 -27.77
C ALA A 425 32.62 -0.45 -26.61
N SER A 426 31.55 0.31 -26.92
CA SER A 426 30.59 0.81 -25.92
C SER A 426 29.18 0.91 -26.53
N PRO A 427 28.50 -0.24 -26.73
CA PRO A 427 27.19 -0.30 -27.38
C PRO A 427 26.15 0.62 -26.72
N THR A 428 26.22 0.79 -25.39
CA THR A 428 25.36 1.68 -24.59
C THR A 428 25.47 3.16 -24.98
N LEU A 429 26.59 3.55 -25.61
CA LEU A 429 26.86 4.93 -26.04
C LEU A 429 26.80 5.10 -27.57
N THR A 430 26.98 4.03 -28.34
CA THR A 430 27.14 4.11 -29.80
C THR A 430 26.02 3.43 -30.59
N ASN A 431 25.38 2.38 -30.05
CA ASN A 431 24.30 1.69 -30.74
C ASN A 431 22.98 2.46 -30.54
N PRO A 432 22.32 2.95 -31.61
CA PRO A 432 21.06 3.68 -31.50
C PRO A 432 19.96 2.93 -30.71
N ASP A 433 19.90 1.61 -30.81
CA ASP A 433 18.90 0.78 -30.11
C ASP A 433 19.13 0.73 -28.59
N CYS A 434 20.38 0.86 -28.14
CA CYS A 434 20.72 0.91 -26.72
C CYS A 434 20.69 2.34 -26.17
N VAL A 435 21.24 3.30 -26.95
CA VAL A 435 21.40 4.71 -26.56
C VAL A 435 20.09 5.35 -26.13
N VAL A 436 18.95 4.95 -26.72
CA VAL A 436 17.62 5.49 -26.38
C VAL A 436 17.27 5.34 -24.90
N CYS A 437 17.60 4.20 -24.29
CA CYS A 437 17.37 3.98 -22.85
C CYS A 437 18.54 4.50 -22.02
N HIS A 438 19.77 4.27 -22.50
CA HIS A 438 20.99 4.61 -21.75
C HIS A 438 21.18 6.11 -21.55
N LYS A 439 20.77 6.96 -22.50
CA LYS A 439 20.76 8.42 -22.32
C LYS A 439 19.87 8.89 -21.15
N VAL A 440 18.85 8.11 -20.80
CA VAL A 440 17.91 8.43 -19.72
C VAL A 440 18.42 7.87 -18.39
N MET A 441 18.79 6.59 -18.36
CA MET A 441 19.11 5.89 -17.11
C MET A 441 20.57 6.06 -16.65
N ASP A 442 21.54 6.09 -17.57
CA ASP A 442 22.95 6.10 -17.17
C ASP A 442 23.34 7.38 -16.41
N PRO A 443 22.81 8.57 -16.73
CA PRO A 443 23.12 9.76 -15.95
C PRO A 443 22.72 9.65 -14.47
N VAL A 444 21.54 9.08 -14.19
CA VAL A 444 21.05 8.86 -12.83
C VAL A 444 21.82 7.71 -12.17
N ALA A 445 22.10 6.63 -12.89
CA ALA A 445 22.92 5.53 -12.39
C ALA A 445 24.33 6.00 -11.97
N SER A 446 24.94 6.88 -12.78
CA SER A 446 26.23 7.50 -12.49
C SER A 446 26.21 8.36 -11.22
N LEU A 447 25.07 8.91 -10.77
CA LEU A 447 24.97 9.66 -9.51
C LEU A 447 25.15 8.77 -8.27
N PHE A 448 24.89 7.47 -8.38
CA PHE A 448 25.06 6.50 -7.29
C PHE A 448 26.48 5.95 -7.15
N GLN A 449 27.45 6.42 -7.93
CA GLN A 449 28.80 5.83 -7.94
C GLN A 449 29.63 6.00 -6.65
N ASN A 450 29.15 6.80 -5.70
CA ASN A 450 29.71 6.90 -4.34
C ASN A 450 29.27 5.74 -3.42
N TRP A 451 28.34 4.90 -3.88
CA TRP A 451 27.72 3.82 -3.12
C TRP A 451 28.05 2.46 -3.74
N ASP A 452 28.57 1.53 -2.93
CA ASP A 452 28.92 0.20 -3.41
C ASP A 452 27.72 -0.77 -3.48
N GLU A 453 27.99 -2.03 -3.80
CA GLU A 453 26.99 -3.10 -3.90
C GLU A 453 26.28 -3.42 -2.57
N ARG A 454 26.91 -3.11 -1.43
CA ARG A 454 26.33 -3.23 -0.09
C ARG A 454 25.69 -1.94 0.41
N GLY A 455 25.65 -0.90 -0.44
CA GLY A 455 25.15 0.42 -0.05
C GLY A 455 26.07 1.18 0.90
N ARG A 456 27.36 0.84 0.97
CA ARG A 456 28.34 1.58 1.78
C ARG A 456 28.84 2.80 1.04
N TYR A 457 28.99 3.89 1.78
CA TYR A 457 29.45 5.16 1.23
C TYR A 457 30.98 5.18 1.04
N SER A 458 31.43 5.82 -0.04
CA SER A 458 32.84 6.07 -0.31
C SER A 458 33.06 7.36 -1.11
N LEU A 459 34.20 8.00 -0.84
CA LEU A 459 34.66 9.17 -1.59
C LEU A 459 35.21 8.72 -2.94
N ARG A 460 34.38 8.69 -3.98
CA ARG A 460 34.76 8.14 -5.30
C ARG A 460 35.96 8.85 -5.91
N ARG A 461 36.15 10.15 -5.64
CA ARG A 461 37.33 10.90 -6.10
C ARG A 461 38.67 10.37 -5.56
N LEU A 462 38.64 9.63 -4.44
CA LEU A 462 39.81 8.98 -3.83
C LEU A 462 39.97 7.52 -4.28
N SER A 463 39.06 7.01 -5.12
CA SER A 463 39.13 5.65 -5.64
C SER A 463 40.30 5.49 -6.61
N ARG A 464 41.03 4.37 -6.47
CA ARG A 464 42.06 3.96 -7.44
C ARG A 464 41.46 3.40 -8.73
N THR A 465 40.20 2.98 -8.69
CA THR A 465 39.47 2.46 -9.85
C THR A 465 38.58 3.55 -10.42
N PRO A 466 38.80 4.01 -11.67
CA PRO A 466 37.96 5.03 -12.29
C PRO A 466 36.53 4.51 -12.46
N TRP A 467 35.57 5.43 -12.61
CA TRP A 467 34.23 5.05 -13.07
C TRP A 467 34.31 4.60 -14.54
N PRO A 468 33.57 3.56 -14.95
CA PRO A 468 33.62 3.08 -16.33
C PRO A 468 33.31 4.19 -17.35
N ALA A 469 34.07 4.21 -18.45
CA ALA A 469 33.98 5.25 -19.49
C ALA A 469 32.80 5.03 -20.46
N ASP A 470 32.17 3.87 -20.41
CA ASP A 470 30.99 3.45 -21.18
C ASP A 470 29.66 3.83 -20.50
N MET A 471 29.71 4.78 -19.56
CA MET A 471 28.57 5.37 -18.85
C MET A 471 28.41 6.85 -19.19
N TYR A 472 27.17 7.32 -19.32
CA TYR A 472 26.90 8.77 -19.39
C TYR A 472 27.27 9.49 -18.08
N TYR A 473 27.53 10.79 -18.21
CA TYR A 473 27.91 11.68 -17.10
C TYR A 473 26.84 11.75 -16.00
N ARG A 474 27.24 12.09 -14.76
CA ARG A 474 26.33 12.34 -13.64
C ARG A 474 25.30 13.43 -13.99
N GLY A 475 24.01 13.11 -14.00
CA GLY A 475 22.96 14.06 -14.39
C GLY A 475 21.55 13.47 -14.41
N ILE A 476 20.57 14.29 -14.81
CA ILE A 476 19.17 13.87 -15.02
C ILE A 476 18.49 14.80 -16.03
N ASN A 477 17.61 14.26 -16.89
CA ASN A 477 16.84 15.04 -17.88
C ASN A 477 17.72 16.01 -18.72
N GLY A 478 18.90 15.55 -19.15
CA GLY A 478 19.87 16.38 -19.91
C GLY A 478 20.65 17.40 -19.08
N LYS A 479 20.30 17.62 -17.81
CA LYS A 479 21.04 18.49 -16.89
C LYS A 479 22.25 17.76 -16.33
N ILE A 480 23.43 18.31 -16.59
CA ILE A 480 24.70 17.82 -16.05
C ILE A 480 24.84 18.27 -14.59
N MET A 481 25.21 17.36 -13.70
CA MET A 481 25.51 17.70 -12.31
C MET A 481 26.84 18.47 -12.19
N PRO A 482 26.88 19.64 -11.50
CA PRO A 482 28.12 20.35 -11.23
C PRO A 482 29.06 19.54 -10.32
N LEU A 483 30.15 19.01 -10.87
CA LEU A 483 31.09 18.16 -10.12
C LEU A 483 31.83 18.89 -9.00
N GLU A 484 32.19 20.16 -9.20
CA GLU A 484 32.97 20.95 -8.24
C GLU A 484 32.33 21.01 -6.85
N THR A 485 30.99 21.07 -6.80
CA THR A 485 30.23 21.20 -5.55
C THR A 485 29.50 19.92 -5.13
N HIS A 486 29.36 18.92 -6.02
CA HIS A 486 28.52 17.75 -5.76
C HIS A 486 29.19 16.37 -5.93
N VAL A 487 30.52 16.31 -6.08
CA VAL A 487 31.26 15.05 -6.34
C VAL A 487 31.12 14.00 -5.22
N ASP A 488 30.94 14.45 -3.97
CA ASP A 488 30.84 13.56 -2.81
C ASP A 488 29.39 13.28 -2.39
N ASN A 489 28.45 14.12 -2.83
CA ASN A 489 27.05 14.10 -2.43
C ASN A 489 26.10 14.15 -3.64
N SER A 490 26.45 13.41 -4.69
CA SER A 490 25.70 13.42 -5.96
C SER A 490 24.24 13.00 -5.83
N VAL A 491 23.94 12.10 -4.90
CA VAL A 491 22.54 11.68 -4.65
C VAL A 491 21.74 12.79 -3.95
N GLN A 492 22.36 13.67 -3.16
CA GLN A 492 21.69 14.86 -2.62
C GLN A 492 21.26 15.82 -3.74
N TRP A 493 22.16 16.03 -4.71
CA TRP A 493 21.83 16.81 -5.90
C TRP A 493 20.68 16.16 -6.69
N LEU A 494 20.72 14.82 -6.85
CA LEU A 494 19.62 14.08 -7.49
C LEU A 494 18.28 14.33 -6.79
N GLY A 495 18.23 14.16 -5.47
CA GLY A 495 17.01 14.39 -4.68
C GLY A 495 16.45 15.79 -4.89
N ALA A 496 17.31 16.81 -4.88
CA ALA A 496 16.92 18.20 -5.12
C ALA A 496 16.38 18.46 -6.56
N GLU A 497 16.79 17.67 -7.55
CA GLU A 497 16.28 17.79 -8.92
C GLU A 497 15.02 16.95 -9.14
N LEU A 498 14.89 15.78 -8.52
CA LEU A 498 13.71 14.92 -8.62
C LEU A 498 12.45 15.63 -8.15
N VAL A 499 12.52 16.32 -7.01
CA VAL A 499 11.35 17.01 -6.43
C VAL A 499 10.88 18.23 -7.22
N LYS A 500 11.71 18.74 -8.13
CA LYS A 500 11.34 19.82 -9.08
C LYS A 500 10.65 19.26 -10.33
N ASP A 501 10.77 17.97 -10.58
CA ASP A 501 10.14 17.32 -11.72
C ASP A 501 8.65 17.12 -11.42
N ALA A 502 7.78 17.62 -12.29
CA ALA A 502 6.33 17.50 -12.08
C ALA A 502 5.83 16.05 -12.05
N ARG A 503 6.61 15.10 -12.58
CA ARG A 503 6.31 13.68 -12.45
C ARG A 503 6.37 13.19 -11.01
N PHE A 504 7.07 13.89 -10.11
CA PHE A 504 7.08 13.57 -8.68
C PHE A 504 5.70 13.73 -8.03
N ALA A 505 4.99 14.81 -8.32
CA ALA A 505 3.60 14.98 -7.89
C ALA A 505 2.70 13.88 -8.44
N ARG A 506 2.85 13.56 -9.74
CA ARG A 506 2.08 12.49 -10.39
C ARG A 506 2.32 11.12 -9.76
N SER A 507 3.58 10.75 -9.52
CA SER A 507 3.93 9.48 -8.88
C SER A 507 3.33 9.39 -7.49
N THR A 508 3.46 10.46 -6.70
CA THR A 508 2.89 10.56 -5.35
C THR A 508 1.37 10.38 -5.37
N VAL A 509 0.66 11.14 -6.20
CA VAL A 509 -0.81 11.07 -6.29
C VAL A 509 -1.29 9.70 -6.80
N LYS A 510 -0.60 9.09 -7.78
CA LYS A 510 -0.94 7.74 -8.26
C LYS A 510 -0.74 6.68 -7.17
N THR A 511 0.34 6.76 -6.39
CA THR A 511 0.59 5.85 -5.27
C THR A 511 -0.51 5.96 -4.21
N LEU A 512 -0.92 7.18 -3.86
CA LEU A 512 -2.03 7.39 -2.91
C LEU A 512 -3.36 6.93 -3.48
N TYR A 513 -3.64 7.23 -4.75
CA TYR A 513 -4.87 6.80 -5.42
C TYR A 513 -5.01 5.27 -5.36
N GLU A 514 -3.99 4.54 -5.81
CA GLU A 514 -3.99 3.06 -5.74
C GLU A 514 -4.07 2.55 -4.30
N GLY A 515 -3.38 3.19 -3.35
CA GLY A 515 -3.44 2.83 -1.94
C GLY A 515 -4.83 2.99 -1.31
N LEU A 516 -5.57 4.03 -1.70
CA LEU A 516 -6.87 4.37 -1.12
C LEU A 516 -8.02 3.64 -1.82
N THR A 517 -8.01 3.60 -3.15
CA THR A 517 -9.08 2.98 -3.97
C THR A 517 -8.83 1.51 -4.28
N GLY A 518 -7.59 1.04 -4.17
CA GLY A 518 -7.17 -0.29 -4.62
C GLY A 518 -6.99 -0.44 -6.13
N GLN A 519 -7.17 0.64 -6.88
CA GLN A 519 -7.14 0.60 -8.34
C GLN A 519 -5.92 1.31 -8.87
N LYS A 520 -5.27 0.68 -9.84
CA LYS A 520 -4.23 1.37 -10.61
C LYS A 520 -4.87 2.49 -11.42
N ALA A 521 -4.23 3.65 -11.42
CA ALA A 521 -4.58 4.71 -12.35
C ALA A 521 -4.51 4.16 -13.79
N LEU A 522 -5.47 4.56 -14.62
CA LEU A 522 -5.58 4.16 -16.01
C LEU A 522 -4.31 4.56 -16.76
N TYR A 523 -3.86 3.66 -17.64
CA TYR A 523 -2.75 3.94 -18.55
C TYR A 523 -3.25 4.72 -19.76
N PRO A 524 -2.38 5.54 -20.39
CA PRO A 524 -2.72 6.16 -21.66
C PRO A 524 -3.21 5.11 -22.66
N PRO A 525 -4.38 5.31 -23.29
CA PRO A 525 -4.93 4.37 -24.25
C PRO A 525 -4.01 4.26 -25.48
N SER A 526 -3.95 3.05 -26.07
CA SER A 526 -3.23 2.81 -27.32
C SER A 526 -3.66 3.80 -28.41
N GLU A 527 -2.73 4.17 -29.30
CA GLU A 527 -3.03 4.96 -30.51
C GLU A 527 -4.00 4.24 -31.46
N LEU A 528 -4.20 2.93 -31.30
CA LEU A 528 -5.18 2.15 -32.06
C LEU A 528 -6.63 2.45 -31.70
N PHE A 529 -6.89 3.00 -30.51
CA PHE A 529 -8.21 3.48 -30.15
C PHE A 529 -8.50 4.79 -30.86
N GLY A 530 -9.72 4.96 -31.38
CA GLY A 530 -10.16 6.23 -31.96
C GLY A 530 -10.17 7.38 -30.93
N ALA A 531 -10.26 8.62 -31.41
CA ALA A 531 -10.36 9.78 -30.52
C ALA A 531 -11.61 9.73 -29.61
N ASP A 532 -12.70 9.17 -30.13
CA ASP A 532 -14.00 9.07 -29.45
C ASP A 532 -14.21 7.74 -28.69
N SER A 533 -13.15 6.98 -28.42
CA SER A 533 -13.28 5.70 -27.72
C SER A 533 -13.63 5.89 -26.24
N VAL A 534 -14.38 4.93 -25.69
CA VAL A 534 -14.75 4.90 -24.27
C VAL A 534 -13.52 4.88 -23.37
N GLU A 535 -12.48 4.13 -23.77
CA GLU A 535 -11.21 4.04 -23.03
C GLU A 535 -10.50 5.40 -22.96
N ARG A 536 -10.52 6.17 -24.05
CA ARG A 536 -9.90 7.50 -24.08
C ARG A 536 -10.71 8.53 -23.30
N ALA A 537 -12.04 8.43 -23.32
CA ALA A 537 -12.90 9.24 -22.46
C ALA A 537 -12.65 8.94 -20.96
N ALA A 538 -12.62 7.66 -20.57
CA ALA A 538 -12.36 7.23 -19.19
C ALA A 538 -10.97 7.67 -18.68
N TYR A 539 -9.94 7.48 -19.50
CA TYR A 539 -8.59 7.93 -19.19
C TYR A 539 -8.51 9.45 -19.02
N THR A 540 -9.11 10.21 -19.95
CA THR A 540 -9.11 11.67 -19.91
C THR A 540 -9.81 12.20 -18.66
N ALA A 541 -10.97 11.62 -18.32
CA ALA A 541 -11.72 11.91 -17.10
C ALA A 541 -10.87 11.72 -15.83
N GLN A 542 -10.26 10.54 -15.68
CA GLN A 542 -9.44 10.24 -14.49
C GLN A 542 -8.18 11.09 -14.45
N ARG A 543 -7.56 11.36 -15.61
CA ARG A 543 -6.36 12.20 -15.72
C ARG A 543 -6.65 13.65 -15.33
N ALA A 544 -7.81 14.19 -15.70
CA ALA A 544 -8.24 15.52 -15.28
C ALA A 544 -8.42 15.60 -13.75
N PHE A 545 -9.10 14.60 -13.15
CA PHE A 545 -9.26 14.51 -11.70
C PHE A 545 -7.90 14.42 -10.97
N LEU A 546 -7.05 13.45 -11.34
CA LEU A 546 -5.74 13.28 -10.70
C LEU A 546 -4.84 14.52 -10.90
N GLY A 547 -4.97 15.23 -12.02
CA GLY A 547 -4.26 16.49 -12.28
C GLY A 547 -4.74 17.65 -11.41
N ALA A 548 -6.00 17.63 -10.94
CA ALA A 548 -6.48 18.55 -9.93
C ALA A 548 -5.84 18.24 -8.56
N VAL A 549 -5.84 16.97 -8.15
CA VAL A 549 -5.20 16.54 -6.88
C VAL A 549 -3.71 16.88 -6.86
N GLU A 550 -2.99 16.69 -7.97
CA GLU A 550 -1.59 17.08 -8.12
C GLU A 550 -1.35 18.59 -7.91
N ARG A 551 -2.25 19.44 -8.40
CA ARG A 551 -2.16 20.89 -8.17
C ARG A 551 -2.39 21.25 -6.72
N GLU A 552 -3.40 20.65 -6.08
CA GLU A 552 -3.67 20.89 -4.67
C GLU A 552 -2.51 20.43 -3.78
N LEU A 553 -1.86 19.30 -4.09
CA LEU A 553 -0.64 18.87 -3.42
C LEU A 553 0.48 19.92 -3.54
N ILE A 554 0.70 20.49 -4.72
CA ILE A 554 1.75 21.50 -4.91
C ILE A 554 1.37 22.81 -4.20
N ASN A 555 0.11 23.24 -4.31
CA ASN A 555 -0.41 24.48 -3.72
C ASN A 555 -0.42 24.43 -2.19
N SER A 556 -0.63 23.25 -1.60
CA SER A 556 -0.55 23.02 -0.15
C SER A 556 0.88 22.96 0.38
N ASN A 557 1.87 23.37 -0.41
CA ASN A 557 3.30 23.25 -0.09
C ASN A 557 3.70 21.78 0.17
N TRP A 558 3.19 20.87 -0.66
CA TRP A 558 3.43 19.43 -0.60
C TRP A 558 2.92 18.76 0.67
N ASP A 559 1.82 19.25 1.25
CA ASP A 559 1.11 18.51 2.31
C ASP A 559 0.36 17.33 1.69
N ILE A 560 0.85 16.12 1.94
CA ILE A 560 0.26 14.89 1.42
C ILE A 560 -1.14 14.63 1.96
N LYS A 561 -1.48 15.15 3.16
CA LYS A 561 -2.80 14.99 3.75
C LYS A 561 -3.86 15.68 2.90
N THR A 562 -3.52 16.81 2.26
CA THR A 562 -4.39 17.47 1.28
C THR A 562 -4.73 16.53 0.13
N ALA A 563 -3.73 15.89 -0.49
CA ALA A 563 -3.98 14.95 -1.59
C ALA A 563 -4.87 13.77 -1.17
N ILE A 564 -4.69 13.24 0.05
CA ILE A 564 -5.53 12.17 0.59
C ILE A 564 -6.98 12.63 0.73
N LYS A 565 -7.22 13.83 1.30
CA LYS A 565 -8.57 14.41 1.42
C LYS A 565 -9.24 14.59 0.07
N GLU A 566 -8.52 15.12 -0.92
CA GLU A 566 -9.05 15.31 -2.27
C GLU A 566 -9.39 13.99 -2.97
N ILE A 567 -8.60 12.92 -2.75
CA ILE A 567 -8.93 11.59 -3.24
C ILE A 567 -10.19 11.04 -2.55
N VAL A 568 -10.27 11.14 -1.22
CA VAL A 568 -11.40 10.62 -0.42
C VAL A 568 -12.72 11.35 -0.73
N LYS A 569 -12.67 12.67 -0.90
CA LYS A 569 -13.84 13.48 -1.32
C LYS A 569 -14.19 13.27 -2.80
N GLY A 570 -13.27 12.70 -3.58
CA GLY A 570 -13.38 12.54 -5.01
C GLY A 570 -14.37 11.44 -5.45
N PRO A 571 -14.79 11.51 -6.72
CA PRO A 571 -15.80 10.62 -7.32
C PRO A 571 -15.36 9.15 -7.33
N TYR A 572 -14.07 8.86 -7.57
CA TYR A 572 -13.55 7.51 -7.66
C TYR A 572 -13.51 6.80 -6.31
N PHE A 573 -13.29 7.54 -5.22
CA PHE A 573 -13.39 7.00 -3.88
C PHE A 573 -14.86 6.84 -3.45
N ARG A 574 -15.70 7.82 -3.81
CA ARG A 574 -17.09 7.88 -3.38
C ARG A 574 -18.09 7.13 -4.24
N ALA A 575 -17.73 6.59 -5.40
CA ALA A 575 -18.70 5.93 -6.27
C ALA A 575 -19.38 4.76 -5.56
N GLU A 576 -20.70 4.83 -5.47
CA GLU A 576 -21.58 3.83 -4.87
C GLU A 576 -22.37 3.09 -5.95
N SER A 577 -22.86 3.83 -6.94
CA SER A 577 -23.60 3.27 -8.07
C SER A 577 -23.26 4.04 -9.36
N ILE A 578 -23.51 3.41 -10.50
CA ILE A 578 -23.34 4.04 -11.82
C ILE A 578 -24.71 4.09 -12.50
N SER A 579 -25.24 5.30 -12.69
CA SER A 579 -26.55 5.56 -13.28
C SER A 579 -26.50 5.77 -14.81
N SER A 580 -25.33 6.11 -15.37
CA SER A 580 -25.09 6.23 -16.81
C SER A 580 -23.60 6.08 -17.14
N ASN A 581 -23.26 5.89 -18.43
CA ASN A 581 -21.88 5.81 -18.90
C ASN A 581 -21.04 4.70 -18.21
N GLU A 582 -21.66 3.55 -17.92
CA GLU A 582 -21.04 2.44 -17.19
C GLU A 582 -19.69 2.02 -17.77
N ALA A 583 -19.56 1.98 -19.10
CA ALA A 583 -18.31 1.62 -19.75
C ALA A 583 -17.15 2.62 -19.49
N ILE A 584 -17.46 3.90 -19.26
CA ILE A 584 -16.47 4.94 -18.89
C ILE A 584 -16.10 4.80 -17.41
N HIS A 585 -17.08 4.49 -16.56
CA HIS A 585 -16.95 4.43 -15.10
C HIS A 585 -16.73 3.02 -14.57
N ALA A 586 -16.41 2.04 -15.42
CA ALA A 586 -16.25 0.64 -15.02
C ALA A 586 -15.14 0.42 -13.97
N THR A 587 -14.26 1.41 -13.81
CA THR A 587 -13.21 1.45 -12.78
C THR A 587 -13.49 2.51 -11.72
N ALA A 588 -14.72 2.98 -11.54
CA ALA A 588 -15.08 3.86 -10.42
C ALA A 588 -15.42 3.02 -9.18
N GLY A 589 -15.18 3.59 -8.00
CA GLY A 589 -15.47 2.97 -6.72
C GLY A 589 -14.25 2.32 -6.11
N THR A 590 -14.34 1.95 -4.84
CA THR A 590 -13.21 1.34 -4.12
C THR A 590 -13.43 -0.09 -3.73
N ALA A 591 -14.62 -0.64 -3.98
CA ALA A 591 -15.04 -1.98 -3.52
C ALA A 591 -14.00 -3.03 -3.88
N ARG A 592 -13.12 -3.34 -2.93
CA ARG A 592 -12.01 -4.27 -3.09
C ARG A 592 -11.91 -5.17 -1.89
N LEU A 593 -11.38 -6.35 -2.11
CA LEU A 593 -11.00 -7.22 -1.01
C LEU A 593 -9.97 -6.50 -0.14
N LEU A 594 -10.24 -6.42 1.17
CA LEU A 594 -9.31 -5.84 2.12
C LEU A 594 -7.98 -6.58 2.12
N THR A 595 -6.88 -5.82 2.21
CA THR A 595 -5.57 -6.43 2.45
C THR A 595 -5.54 -7.10 3.83
N PRO A 596 -4.66 -8.10 4.08
CA PRO A 596 -4.57 -8.72 5.40
C PRO A 596 -4.39 -7.72 6.54
N GLU A 597 -3.59 -6.67 6.33
CA GLU A 597 -3.33 -5.65 7.35
C GLU A 597 -4.56 -4.78 7.62
N MET A 598 -5.30 -4.41 6.57
CA MET A 598 -6.56 -3.67 6.72
C MET A 598 -7.64 -4.52 7.38
N LEU A 599 -7.76 -5.80 7.01
CA LEU A 599 -8.71 -6.72 7.63
C LEU A 599 -8.38 -6.93 9.12
N ASP A 600 -7.10 -7.09 9.46
CA ASP A 600 -6.68 -7.25 10.86
C ASP A 600 -7.06 -6.03 11.70
N ARG A 601 -6.79 -4.82 11.19
CA ARG A 601 -7.23 -3.58 11.84
C ARG A 601 -8.75 -3.46 11.92
N LYS A 602 -9.49 -3.82 10.86
CA LYS A 602 -10.97 -3.80 10.88
C LYS A 602 -11.51 -4.73 11.96
N ILE A 603 -10.98 -5.95 12.07
CA ILE A 603 -11.35 -6.91 13.11
C ILE A 603 -11.08 -6.31 14.50
N GLU A 604 -9.92 -5.68 14.70
CA GLU A 604 -9.61 -5.02 15.97
C GLU A 604 -10.55 -3.85 16.27
N ALA A 605 -10.83 -3.01 15.29
CA ALA A 605 -11.72 -1.85 15.40
C ALA A 605 -13.14 -2.22 15.84
N VAL A 606 -13.66 -3.33 15.29
CA VAL A 606 -15.06 -3.72 15.50
C VAL A 606 -15.26 -4.70 16.65
N THR A 607 -14.22 -5.40 17.09
CA THR A 607 -14.31 -6.38 18.19
C THR A 607 -13.50 -6.01 19.43
N GLY A 608 -12.61 -5.01 19.31
CA GLY A 608 -11.62 -4.63 20.32
C GLY A 608 -10.49 -5.65 20.45
N ARG A 609 -10.18 -6.40 19.40
CA ARG A 609 -9.17 -7.47 19.40
C ARG A 609 -8.74 -7.91 17.98
N THR A 610 -7.48 -8.26 17.78
CA THR A 610 -6.98 -8.98 16.59
C THR A 610 -7.23 -10.50 16.57
N TRP A 611 -7.26 -11.09 15.37
CA TRP A 611 -7.43 -12.54 15.18
C TRP A 611 -6.13 -13.30 15.49
N LYS A 612 -5.95 -13.73 16.74
CA LYS A 612 -4.72 -14.40 17.24
C LYS A 612 -5.00 -15.69 18.01
N GLU A 613 -4.02 -16.60 18.08
CA GLU A 613 -4.16 -17.87 18.83
C GLU A 613 -3.95 -17.72 20.32
N SER A 614 -2.95 -16.92 20.71
CA SER A 614 -2.59 -16.69 22.11
C SER A 614 -2.62 -15.21 22.45
N TRP A 615 -2.64 -14.88 23.73
CA TRP A 615 -2.71 -13.48 24.19
C TRP A 615 -1.54 -12.62 23.70
N GLN A 616 -0.33 -13.20 23.60
CA GLN A 616 0.89 -12.49 23.13
C GLN A 616 1.29 -12.83 21.70
N GLY A 617 0.59 -13.77 21.06
CA GLY A 617 0.83 -14.09 19.66
C GLY A 617 0.56 -12.88 18.77
N ARG A 618 1.22 -12.84 17.62
CA ARG A 618 0.85 -11.87 16.59
C ARG A 618 -0.54 -12.24 16.07
N SER A 619 -1.18 -11.29 15.39
CA SER A 619 -2.33 -11.65 14.58
C SER A 619 -1.94 -12.74 13.58
N LYS A 620 -2.87 -13.64 13.29
CA LYS A 620 -2.74 -14.62 12.20
C LYS A 620 -2.50 -13.92 10.87
N LEU A 621 -3.04 -12.72 10.68
CA LEU A 621 -2.86 -11.92 9.47
C LEU A 621 -1.59 -11.07 9.49
N HIS A 622 -0.76 -11.14 10.54
CA HIS A 622 0.51 -10.43 10.57
C HIS A 622 1.54 -11.09 9.65
N LYS A 623 2.32 -10.29 8.90
CA LYS A 623 3.32 -10.77 7.92
C LYS A 623 4.36 -11.72 8.52
N LEU A 624 4.86 -11.42 9.72
CA LEU A 624 5.83 -12.24 10.44
C LEU A 624 5.21 -13.42 11.21
N GLU A 625 3.92 -13.72 11.05
CA GLU A 625 3.32 -14.85 11.73
C GLU A 625 3.59 -16.15 10.95
N SER A 626 4.12 -17.16 11.64
CA SER A 626 4.54 -18.43 11.03
C SER A 626 3.39 -19.25 10.44
N GLY A 627 2.14 -18.91 10.78
CA GLY A 627 0.95 -19.58 10.26
C GLY A 627 0.65 -19.29 8.79
N GLY A 628 1.29 -18.28 8.19
CA GLY A 628 1.21 -17.99 6.75
C GLY A 628 -0.14 -17.44 6.27
N TYR A 629 -1.10 -17.14 7.16
CA TYR A 629 -2.42 -16.64 6.76
C TYR A 629 -2.35 -15.29 6.05
N ASN A 630 -1.37 -14.43 6.37
CA ASN A 630 -1.12 -13.19 5.62
C ASN A 630 -0.95 -13.48 4.12
N ALA A 631 -0.01 -14.37 3.77
CA ALA A 631 0.25 -14.75 2.38
C ALA A 631 -0.94 -15.50 1.75
N LEU A 632 -1.57 -16.43 2.47
CA LEU A 632 -2.76 -17.16 1.99
C LEU A 632 -3.95 -16.25 1.70
N TYR A 633 -4.04 -15.11 2.39
CA TYR A 633 -5.06 -14.09 2.19
C TYR A 633 -4.66 -13.00 1.18
N GLY A 634 -3.56 -13.19 0.44
CA GLY A 634 -3.13 -12.27 -0.63
C GLY A 634 -2.20 -11.14 -0.19
N GLY A 635 -1.63 -11.25 1.01
CA GLY A 635 -0.55 -10.39 1.48
C GLY A 635 0.75 -10.57 0.69
N MET A 636 1.74 -9.76 1.06
CA MET A 636 3.04 -9.75 0.41
C MET A 636 4.17 -9.73 1.46
N ASP A 637 5.24 -10.45 1.19
CA ASP A 637 6.45 -10.48 2.02
C ASP A 637 7.51 -9.45 1.54
N SER A 638 7.28 -8.82 0.40
CA SER A 638 8.18 -7.86 -0.26
C SER A 638 9.49 -8.48 -0.78
N ASP A 639 9.62 -9.80 -0.77
CA ASP A 639 10.77 -10.55 -1.28
C ASP A 639 10.37 -11.44 -2.47
N ASP A 640 9.77 -12.61 -2.19
CA ASP A 640 9.28 -13.55 -3.20
C ASP A 640 7.93 -13.10 -3.77
N VAL A 641 7.09 -12.50 -2.92
CA VAL A 641 5.81 -11.91 -3.29
C VAL A 641 5.91 -10.40 -3.13
N THR A 642 6.07 -9.70 -4.24
CA THR A 642 6.17 -8.23 -4.28
C THR A 642 4.88 -7.55 -4.72
N THR A 643 3.89 -8.30 -5.17
CA THR A 643 2.58 -7.78 -5.57
C THR A 643 1.49 -8.55 -4.84
N ARG A 644 0.52 -7.83 -4.30
CA ARG A 644 -0.62 -8.42 -3.60
C ARG A 644 -1.54 -9.15 -4.57
N ILE A 645 -2.10 -10.26 -4.11
CA ILE A 645 -3.18 -10.94 -4.83
C ILE A 645 -4.48 -10.27 -4.39
N THR A 646 -5.12 -9.56 -5.30
CA THR A 646 -6.38 -8.84 -5.04
C THR A 646 -7.60 -9.58 -5.57
N GLN A 647 -7.39 -10.59 -6.42
CA GLN A 647 -8.45 -11.43 -6.98
C GLN A 647 -8.78 -12.58 -6.02
N PRO A 648 -10.05 -12.71 -5.59
CA PRO A 648 -10.49 -13.79 -4.71
C PRO A 648 -10.16 -15.17 -5.28
N ASN A 649 -9.74 -16.08 -4.41
CA ASN A 649 -9.49 -17.48 -4.74
C ASN A 649 -9.90 -18.41 -3.59
N GLY A 650 -9.86 -19.73 -3.84
CA GLY A 650 -10.32 -20.72 -2.86
C GLY A 650 -9.56 -20.72 -1.53
N LEU A 651 -8.27 -20.36 -1.53
CA LEU A 651 -7.50 -20.24 -0.28
C LEU A 651 -7.97 -19.03 0.52
N MET A 652 -8.16 -17.88 -0.13
CA MET A 652 -8.71 -16.69 0.53
C MET A 652 -10.08 -16.97 1.13
N ALA A 653 -10.99 -17.64 0.40
CA ALA A 653 -12.30 -18.02 0.91
C ALA A 653 -12.20 -18.91 2.15
N ALA A 654 -11.32 -19.92 2.14
CA ALA A 654 -11.10 -20.79 3.29
C ALA A 654 -10.53 -20.01 4.51
N VAL A 655 -9.66 -19.02 4.28
CA VAL A 655 -9.16 -18.14 5.34
C VAL A 655 -10.28 -17.27 5.89
N GLN A 656 -11.15 -16.72 5.05
CA GLN A 656 -12.32 -15.90 5.44
C GLN A 656 -13.29 -16.69 6.30
N GLU A 657 -13.67 -17.90 5.89
CA GLU A 657 -14.57 -18.77 6.65
C GLU A 657 -13.98 -19.14 8.02
N ARG A 658 -12.68 -19.46 8.05
CA ARG A 658 -11.98 -19.77 9.30
C ARG A 658 -11.92 -18.54 10.22
N MET A 659 -11.58 -17.38 9.66
CA MET A 659 -11.54 -16.10 10.37
C MET A 659 -12.91 -15.79 10.97
N ALA A 660 -13.98 -15.81 10.17
CA ALA A 660 -15.33 -15.51 10.61
C ALA A 660 -15.76 -16.40 11.79
N SER A 661 -15.50 -17.71 11.70
CA SER A 661 -15.83 -18.66 12.76
C SER A 661 -15.01 -18.44 14.05
N GLU A 662 -13.69 -18.28 13.92
CA GLU A 662 -12.81 -18.10 15.09
C GLU A 662 -13.01 -16.73 15.74
N VAL A 663 -13.14 -15.64 14.97
CA VAL A 663 -13.38 -14.29 15.48
C VAL A 663 -14.75 -14.19 16.14
N ALA A 664 -15.82 -14.75 15.54
CA ALA A 664 -17.14 -14.79 16.16
C ALA A 664 -17.11 -15.53 17.51
N CYS A 665 -16.52 -16.73 17.55
CA CYS A 665 -16.35 -17.50 18.78
C CYS A 665 -15.62 -16.68 19.86
N GLN A 666 -14.51 -16.07 19.49
CA GLN A 666 -13.62 -15.42 20.44
C GLN A 666 -14.10 -14.05 20.92
N SER A 667 -15.01 -13.40 20.20
CA SER A 667 -15.46 -12.03 20.50
C SER A 667 -16.63 -11.99 21.49
N ILE A 668 -17.54 -12.98 21.45
CA ILE A 668 -18.79 -12.94 22.22
C ILE A 668 -18.56 -12.87 23.72
N GLY A 669 -17.84 -13.87 24.26
CA GLY A 669 -17.58 -13.92 25.69
C GLY A 669 -16.82 -12.68 26.16
N ARG A 670 -15.86 -12.20 25.36
CA ARG A 670 -15.05 -11.01 25.66
C ARG A 670 -15.89 -9.75 25.70
N ASP A 671 -16.79 -9.58 24.75
CA ASP A 671 -17.63 -8.39 24.69
C ASP A 671 -18.63 -8.38 25.85
N PHE A 672 -19.28 -9.50 26.17
CA PHE A 672 -20.16 -9.57 27.34
C PHE A 672 -19.45 -9.43 28.69
N TYR A 673 -18.13 -9.71 28.76
CA TYR A 673 -17.30 -9.46 29.94
C TYR A 673 -17.08 -7.96 30.19
N ARG A 674 -17.11 -7.13 29.13
CA ARG A 674 -17.03 -5.68 29.27
C ARG A 674 -18.30 -5.13 29.91
N ALA A 675 -18.16 -4.02 30.64
CA ALA A 675 -19.30 -3.24 31.08
C ALA A 675 -20.11 -2.79 29.86
N GLN A 676 -21.44 -2.70 30.00
CA GLN A 676 -22.36 -2.57 28.86
C GLN A 676 -22.03 -1.37 27.96
N GLN A 677 -21.63 -0.24 28.54
CA GLN A 677 -21.25 0.98 27.81
C GLN A 677 -19.91 0.87 27.08
N ASP A 678 -19.06 -0.11 27.43
CA ASP A 678 -17.74 -0.34 26.82
C ASP A 678 -17.77 -1.48 25.79
N ARG A 679 -18.98 -1.99 25.47
CA ARG A 679 -19.17 -3.09 24.52
C ARG A 679 -19.13 -2.61 23.08
N PHE A 680 -18.46 -3.39 22.24
CA PHE A 680 -18.34 -3.11 20.82
C PHE A 680 -19.49 -3.73 20.02
N LEU A 681 -19.93 -4.93 20.39
CA LEU A 681 -20.85 -5.75 19.60
C LEU A 681 -22.25 -5.82 20.22
N PHE A 682 -22.34 -5.88 21.56
CA PHE A 682 -23.60 -6.11 22.28
C PHE A 682 -23.97 -5.04 23.31
N PRO A 683 -23.96 -3.73 22.97
CA PRO A 683 -24.32 -2.68 23.92
C PRO A 683 -25.82 -2.64 24.26
N LEU A 684 -26.69 -3.18 23.40
CA LEU A 684 -28.16 -3.05 23.51
C LEU A 684 -28.87 -4.32 23.98
N VAL A 685 -28.12 -5.39 24.27
CA VAL A 685 -28.66 -6.67 24.73
C VAL A 685 -27.87 -7.25 25.90
N THR A 686 -28.54 -8.11 26.66
CA THR A 686 -27.87 -8.94 27.68
C THR A 686 -27.60 -10.33 27.12
N LYS A 687 -26.63 -11.04 27.72
CA LYS A 687 -26.24 -12.40 27.28
C LYS A 687 -27.36 -13.45 27.39
N ASP A 688 -28.43 -13.15 28.12
CA ASP A 688 -29.57 -14.05 28.39
C ASP A 688 -30.88 -13.56 27.73
N GLN A 689 -30.85 -12.44 27.00
CA GLN A 689 -32.01 -11.88 26.31
C GLN A 689 -32.43 -12.75 25.12
N ALA A 690 -33.69 -13.15 25.06
CA ALA A 690 -34.23 -14.05 24.04
C ALA A 690 -35.56 -13.51 23.48
N PRO A 691 -36.00 -13.93 22.28
CA PRO A 691 -37.29 -13.52 21.70
C PRO A 691 -38.50 -14.23 22.35
N VAL A 692 -38.25 -15.14 23.29
CA VAL A 692 -39.26 -15.84 24.08
C VAL A 692 -38.88 -15.86 25.56
N ASP A 693 -39.86 -15.94 26.44
CA ASP A 693 -39.67 -16.11 27.88
C ASP A 693 -39.23 -17.56 28.23
N LYS A 694 -39.04 -17.86 29.52
CA LYS A 694 -38.66 -19.21 29.98
C LYS A 694 -39.74 -20.27 29.75
N ASN A 695 -40.98 -19.87 29.46
CA ASN A 695 -42.12 -20.74 29.20
C ASN A 695 -42.38 -20.93 27.69
N GLY A 696 -41.60 -20.27 26.83
CA GLY A 696 -41.75 -20.32 25.38
C GLY A 696 -42.77 -19.33 24.81
N ASN A 697 -43.29 -18.39 25.59
CA ASN A 697 -44.16 -17.32 25.09
C ASN A 697 -43.32 -16.21 24.44
N SER A 698 -43.82 -15.58 23.38
CA SER A 698 -43.17 -14.45 22.73
C SER A 698 -42.86 -13.32 23.72
N ASP A 699 -41.63 -12.82 23.68
CA ASP A 699 -41.15 -11.66 24.45
C ASP A 699 -40.85 -10.51 23.48
N SER A 700 -41.80 -9.58 23.36
CA SER A 700 -41.67 -8.43 22.45
C SER A 700 -40.56 -7.46 22.86
N ALA A 701 -40.26 -7.35 24.16
CA ALA A 701 -39.15 -6.51 24.64
C ALA A 701 -37.81 -7.15 24.28
N GLY A 702 -37.70 -8.48 24.41
CA GLY A 702 -36.53 -9.23 23.97
C GLY A 702 -36.29 -9.15 22.47
N GLU A 703 -37.33 -9.33 21.66
CA GLU A 703 -37.23 -9.15 20.21
C GLU A 703 -36.81 -7.72 19.83
N ALA A 704 -37.41 -6.70 20.45
CA ALA A 704 -37.05 -5.30 20.18
C ALA A 704 -35.59 -5.00 20.51
N ALA A 705 -35.07 -5.51 21.64
CA ALA A 705 -33.67 -5.34 22.01
C ALA A 705 -32.71 -6.06 21.04
N ILE A 706 -33.04 -7.28 20.62
CA ILE A 706 -32.27 -8.04 19.62
C ILE A 706 -32.21 -7.25 18.30
N ARG A 707 -33.36 -6.75 17.81
CA ARG A 707 -33.42 -5.95 16.58
C ARG A 707 -32.65 -4.64 16.69
N ALA A 708 -32.71 -3.96 17.83
CA ALA A 708 -31.92 -2.75 18.07
C ALA A 708 -30.42 -3.05 18.02
N ASN A 709 -29.98 -4.17 18.61
CA ASN A 709 -28.58 -4.57 18.53
C ASN A 709 -28.16 -5.03 17.13
N LEU A 710 -29.09 -5.57 16.33
CA LEU A 710 -28.81 -5.86 14.91
C LEU A 710 -28.58 -4.59 14.10
N VAL A 711 -29.37 -3.54 14.32
CA VAL A 711 -29.12 -2.21 13.72
C VAL A 711 -27.72 -1.70 14.08
N HIS A 712 -27.33 -1.84 15.36
CA HIS A 712 -25.98 -1.52 15.82
C HIS A 712 -24.90 -2.32 15.07
N LEU A 713 -25.07 -3.63 14.90
CA LEU A 713 -24.11 -4.47 14.19
C LEU A 713 -24.00 -4.13 12.70
N HIS A 714 -25.10 -3.79 12.03
CA HIS A 714 -25.09 -3.34 10.63
C HIS A 714 -24.25 -2.08 10.46
N TRP A 715 -24.40 -1.09 11.35
CA TRP A 715 -23.51 0.07 11.37
C TRP A 715 -22.06 -0.33 11.71
N LYS A 716 -21.86 -1.06 12.81
CA LYS A 716 -20.52 -1.34 13.34
C LYS A 716 -19.67 -2.20 12.41
N LEU A 717 -20.28 -3.09 11.63
CA LEU A 717 -19.57 -4.02 10.74
C LEU A 717 -19.55 -3.56 9.28
N TYR A 718 -20.63 -2.93 8.81
CA TYR A 718 -20.80 -2.56 7.39
C TYR A 718 -20.90 -1.06 7.13
N GLY A 719 -21.15 -0.24 8.16
CA GLY A 719 -21.40 1.20 7.99
C GLY A 719 -22.77 1.52 7.43
N ASP A 720 -23.71 0.57 7.48
CA ASP A 720 -25.04 0.74 6.90
C ASP A 720 -26.04 1.35 7.89
N THR A 721 -26.73 2.41 7.45
CA THR A 721 -27.79 3.06 8.22
C THR A 721 -29.13 2.38 7.94
N VAL A 722 -29.49 1.41 8.78
CA VAL A 722 -30.72 0.61 8.64
C VAL A 722 -31.72 0.85 9.76
N SER A 723 -33.00 0.56 9.50
CA SER A 723 -34.06 0.56 10.51
C SER A 723 -34.30 -0.84 11.08
N SER A 724 -34.89 -0.94 12.26
CA SER A 724 -35.13 -2.23 12.95
C SER A 724 -36.01 -3.23 12.19
N ASN A 725 -36.72 -2.77 11.16
CA ASN A 725 -37.64 -3.55 10.33
C ASN A 725 -37.21 -3.60 8.86
N SER A 726 -36.00 -3.13 8.53
CA SER A 726 -35.49 -3.18 7.17
C SER A 726 -35.32 -4.64 6.69
N PRO A 727 -35.33 -4.90 5.38
CA PRO A 727 -35.08 -6.24 4.83
C PRO A 727 -33.80 -6.88 5.39
N GLU A 728 -32.72 -6.10 5.49
CA GLU A 728 -31.39 -6.53 5.95
C GLU A 728 -31.43 -6.98 7.42
N VAL A 729 -32.09 -6.20 8.29
CA VAL A 729 -32.26 -6.57 9.70
C VAL A 729 -33.18 -7.78 9.85
N ASN A 730 -34.23 -7.89 9.04
CA ASN A 730 -35.14 -9.05 9.06
C ASN A 730 -34.43 -10.35 8.70
N GLU A 731 -33.57 -10.35 7.67
CA GLU A 731 -32.77 -11.53 7.30
C GLU A 731 -31.77 -11.90 8.39
N THR A 732 -31.07 -10.91 8.95
CA THR A 732 -30.12 -11.15 10.05
C THR A 732 -30.82 -11.67 11.31
N TYR A 733 -32.01 -11.16 11.62
CA TYR A 733 -32.85 -11.67 12.71
C TYR A 733 -33.33 -13.09 12.44
N ALA A 734 -33.65 -13.44 11.19
CA ALA A 734 -34.03 -14.80 10.83
C ALA A 734 -32.88 -15.80 11.04
N VAL A 735 -31.62 -15.39 10.81
CA VAL A 735 -30.43 -16.19 11.15
C VAL A 735 -30.36 -16.43 12.66
N PHE A 736 -30.49 -15.37 13.47
CA PHE A 736 -30.52 -15.48 14.93
C PHE A 736 -31.62 -16.44 15.40
N LEU A 737 -32.86 -16.25 14.93
CA LEU A 737 -34.02 -17.02 15.35
C LEU A 737 -33.88 -18.50 14.99
N ARG A 738 -33.39 -18.82 13.78
CA ARG A 738 -33.16 -20.21 13.35
C ARG A 738 -32.10 -20.90 14.20
N ALA A 739 -31.00 -20.21 14.50
CA ALA A 739 -29.94 -20.75 15.37
C ALA A 739 -30.46 -20.97 16.80
N PHE A 740 -31.24 -20.02 17.32
CA PHE A 740 -31.84 -20.09 18.66
C PHE A 740 -32.82 -21.27 18.78
N GLN A 741 -33.74 -21.42 17.83
CA GLN A 741 -34.71 -22.52 17.82
C GLN A 741 -34.01 -23.88 17.71
N SER A 742 -33.12 -24.04 16.72
CA SER A 742 -32.39 -25.29 16.51
C SER A 742 -31.57 -25.70 17.74
N GLY A 743 -30.91 -24.74 18.39
CA GLY A 743 -30.15 -24.99 19.60
C GLY A 743 -31.00 -25.38 20.81
N ASN A 744 -32.15 -24.75 21.00
CA ASN A 744 -33.09 -25.12 22.06
C ASN A 744 -33.73 -26.48 21.80
N ASP A 745 -34.02 -26.85 20.55
CA ASP A 745 -34.52 -28.18 20.20
C ASP A 745 -33.49 -29.27 20.56
N LEU A 746 -32.19 -29.03 20.30
CA LEU A 746 -31.12 -29.94 20.72
C LEU A 746 -31.03 -30.07 22.25
N ILE A 747 -31.14 -28.96 22.98
CA ILE A 747 -31.14 -28.97 24.46
C ILE A 747 -32.36 -29.74 24.98
N ALA A 748 -33.54 -29.56 24.37
CA ALA A 748 -34.76 -30.23 24.76
C ALA A 748 -34.70 -31.75 24.46
N ALA A 749 -34.04 -32.14 23.36
CA ALA A 749 -33.84 -33.54 22.99
C ALA A 749 -32.87 -34.27 23.92
N ASP A 750 -31.85 -33.60 24.45
CA ASP A 750 -30.91 -34.17 25.43
C ASP A 750 -30.56 -33.19 26.58
N PRO A 751 -31.47 -33.01 27.56
CA PRO A 751 -31.30 -32.02 28.64
C PRO A 751 -30.12 -32.32 29.58
N LYS A 752 -29.63 -33.56 29.60
CA LYS A 752 -28.53 -34.03 30.44
C LYS A 752 -27.16 -33.79 29.80
N ASN A 753 -27.12 -33.53 28.49
CA ASN A 753 -25.87 -33.20 27.81
C ASN A 753 -25.44 -31.77 28.13
N TRP A 754 -24.56 -31.65 29.13
CA TRP A 754 -24.04 -30.36 29.59
C TRP A 754 -23.25 -29.61 28.52
N SER A 755 -22.69 -30.29 27.52
CA SER A 755 -21.93 -29.64 26.44
C SER A 755 -22.83 -28.75 25.58
N LEU A 756 -24.13 -29.09 25.49
CA LEU A 756 -25.13 -28.27 24.80
C LEU A 756 -25.52 -27.01 25.57
N LYS A 757 -25.05 -26.81 26.80
CA LYS A 757 -25.36 -25.63 27.64
C LYS A 757 -24.12 -24.78 27.94
N ARG A 758 -23.01 -25.05 27.25
CA ARG A 758 -21.73 -24.36 27.48
C ARG A 758 -21.16 -23.85 26.17
N LEU A 759 -20.42 -22.77 26.29
CA LEU A 759 -19.56 -22.28 25.23
C LEU A 759 -18.37 -23.23 25.04
N TYR A 760 -17.89 -23.34 23.80
CA TYR A 760 -16.63 -24.00 23.53
C TYR A 760 -15.48 -23.27 24.25
N SER A 761 -14.42 -23.99 24.65
CA SER A 761 -13.39 -23.47 25.55
C SER A 761 -12.68 -22.22 25.03
N SER A 762 -12.48 -22.09 23.72
CA SER A 762 -11.89 -20.89 23.11
C SER A 762 -12.84 -19.69 23.00
N CYS A 763 -14.15 -19.91 23.14
CA CYS A 763 -15.18 -18.85 23.14
C CYS A 763 -15.54 -18.41 24.58
N ALA A 764 -15.22 -19.23 25.57
CA ALA A 764 -15.50 -18.98 26.98
C ALA A 764 -14.46 -18.06 27.63
N ILE A 765 -14.90 -17.26 28.59
CA ILE A 765 -14.03 -16.44 29.44
C ILE A 765 -13.86 -17.14 30.78
N GLN A 766 -12.67 -17.69 30.99
CA GLN A 766 -12.26 -18.31 32.27
C GLN A 766 -11.14 -17.52 32.97
N LYS A 767 -10.47 -16.65 32.22
CA LYS A 767 -9.39 -15.78 32.64
C LYS A 767 -9.67 -14.37 32.16
N ASP A 768 -9.13 -13.39 32.86
CA ASP A 768 -9.25 -12.00 32.51
C ASP A 768 -8.66 -11.77 31.09
N PRO A 769 -9.44 -11.22 30.15
CA PRO A 769 -9.02 -11.02 28.76
C PRO A 769 -7.79 -10.12 28.57
N ILE A 770 -7.47 -9.27 29.56
CA ILE A 770 -6.41 -8.26 29.51
C ILE A 770 -5.18 -8.75 30.27
N THR A 771 -5.36 -9.25 31.51
CA THR A 771 -4.25 -9.61 32.41
C THR A 771 -3.88 -11.09 32.41
N ASP A 772 -4.67 -11.94 31.76
CA ASP A 772 -4.57 -13.43 31.79
C ASP A 772 -4.69 -14.04 33.21
N ALA A 773 -5.13 -13.25 34.19
CA ALA A 773 -5.37 -13.71 35.56
C ALA A 773 -6.59 -14.64 35.64
N THR A 774 -6.56 -15.64 36.51
CA THR A 774 -7.71 -16.52 36.74
C THR A 774 -8.89 -15.73 37.33
N LEU A 775 -10.08 -15.87 36.74
CA LEU A 775 -11.29 -15.21 37.24
C LEU A 775 -11.96 -16.01 38.36
N ALA A 776 -12.65 -15.31 39.26
CA ALA A 776 -13.58 -15.94 40.19
C ALA A 776 -14.76 -16.55 39.43
N ASP A 777 -15.40 -17.59 39.97
CA ASP A 777 -16.46 -18.32 39.26
C ASP A 777 -17.66 -17.44 38.84
N ALA A 778 -17.96 -16.39 39.59
CA ALA A 778 -19.03 -15.45 39.30
C ALA A 778 -18.76 -14.57 38.05
N ASP A 779 -17.47 -14.35 37.72
CA ASP A 779 -17.05 -13.48 36.62
C ASP A 779 -16.76 -14.27 35.33
N LYS A 780 -16.81 -15.61 35.40
CA LYS A 780 -16.60 -16.48 34.24
C LYS A 780 -17.82 -16.47 33.33
N ILE A 781 -17.57 -16.41 32.02
CA ILE A 781 -18.61 -16.50 30.99
C ILE A 781 -18.39 -17.78 30.20
N TYR A 782 -19.14 -18.83 30.54
CA TYR A 782 -19.01 -20.15 29.90
C TYR A 782 -20.32 -20.93 29.78
N LEU A 783 -21.41 -20.45 30.41
CA LEU A 783 -22.73 -21.05 30.34
C LEU A 783 -23.58 -20.32 29.30
N ASP A 784 -24.33 -21.09 28.52
CA ASP A 784 -25.28 -20.62 27.51
C ASP A 784 -26.51 -21.55 27.54
N GLU A 785 -27.25 -21.49 28.65
CA GLU A 785 -28.30 -22.46 28.99
C GLU A 785 -29.51 -22.42 28.04
N ARG A 786 -29.70 -21.30 27.35
CA ARG A 786 -30.82 -21.05 26.43
C ARG A 786 -30.36 -20.88 24.97
N TYR A 787 -29.11 -21.20 24.67
CA TYR A 787 -28.52 -21.06 23.32
C TYR A 787 -28.50 -19.62 22.77
N VAL A 788 -28.60 -18.60 23.63
CA VAL A 788 -28.64 -17.19 23.20
C VAL A 788 -27.27 -16.75 22.67
N MET A 789 -26.20 -17.04 23.41
CA MET A 789 -24.86 -16.58 23.05
C MET A 789 -24.35 -17.27 21.78
N ARG A 790 -24.63 -18.57 21.60
CA ARG A 790 -24.30 -19.27 20.33
C ARG A 790 -25.17 -18.83 19.16
N SER A 791 -26.39 -18.32 19.39
CA SER A 791 -27.19 -17.70 18.33
C SER A 791 -26.54 -16.41 17.83
N TRP A 792 -26.04 -15.58 18.75
CA TRP A 792 -25.21 -14.43 18.40
C TRP A 792 -23.90 -14.84 17.70
N GLN A 793 -23.32 -15.99 18.06
CA GLN A 793 -22.16 -16.52 17.35
C GLN A 793 -22.46 -16.85 15.90
N THR A 794 -23.62 -17.43 15.62
CA THR A 794 -24.07 -17.68 14.26
C THR A 794 -24.29 -16.38 13.49
N VAL A 795 -24.89 -15.37 14.11
CA VAL A 795 -25.06 -14.03 13.50
C VAL A 795 -23.72 -13.40 13.16
N LEU A 796 -22.77 -13.34 14.11
CA LEU A 796 -21.46 -12.77 13.86
C LEU A 796 -20.69 -13.54 12.80
N ASN A 797 -20.75 -14.88 12.80
CA ASN A 797 -20.11 -15.69 11.77
C ASN A 797 -20.70 -15.38 10.38
N TYR A 798 -22.03 -15.32 10.27
CA TYR A 798 -22.71 -14.90 9.05
C TYR A 798 -22.20 -13.52 8.58
N MET A 799 -22.18 -12.53 9.48
CA MET A 799 -21.78 -11.17 9.11
C MET A 799 -20.29 -11.04 8.75
N PHE A 800 -19.39 -11.70 9.49
CA PHE A 800 -17.95 -11.70 9.18
C PHE A 800 -17.61 -12.46 7.90
N SER A 801 -18.46 -13.41 7.48
CA SER A 801 -18.31 -14.13 6.22
C SER A 801 -18.89 -13.39 5.01
N ASP A 802 -19.66 -12.33 5.25
CA ASP A 802 -20.31 -11.56 4.20
C ASP A 802 -19.29 -10.68 3.45
N TYR A 803 -19.52 -10.46 2.16
CA TYR A 803 -18.65 -9.61 1.35
C TYR A 803 -18.64 -8.16 1.87
N GLN A 804 -19.73 -7.67 2.47
CA GLN A 804 -19.77 -6.33 3.07
C GLN A 804 -18.77 -6.16 4.22
N PHE A 805 -18.36 -7.24 4.90
CA PHE A 805 -17.30 -7.17 5.90
C PHE A 805 -15.91 -7.18 5.26
N LEU A 806 -15.73 -8.01 4.24
CA LEU A 806 -14.44 -8.33 3.65
C LEU A 806 -14.00 -7.35 2.56
N TYR A 807 -14.94 -6.55 2.04
CA TYR A 807 -14.70 -5.56 1.00
C TYR A 807 -14.97 -4.15 1.51
N GLU A 808 -14.18 -3.21 1.04
CA GLU A 808 -14.37 -1.76 1.19
C GLU A 808 -14.04 -1.09 -0.13
#